data_AF-A0A8S3UL41-F1
#
_entry.id   AF-A0A8S3UL41-F1
#
_cell.length_a   1.000
_cell.length_b   1.000
_cell.length_c   1.000
_cell.angle_alpha   90.00
_cell.angle_beta   90.00
_cell.angle_gamma   90.00
#
_symmetry.space_group_name_H-M   'P 1'
#
loop_
_entity.id
_entity.type
_entity.pdbx_description
1 polymer ?
#
loop_
_entity_poly.entity_id
_entity_poly.type
_entity_poly.pdbx_seq_one_letter_code
_entity_poly.pdbx_strand_id
1 'polypeptide(L)'
;MYVNTVDTVLIIVNLMCINGSHFSEEQIDITYKLSFHRDRYFCDESNQGTLVTGEGSLSCTGCSYWSSSLVSLMSFYCTEYSEEEDWIYGQRTVNVTLPTVWNNIYQFSYSGNAWIDLQSGGGYWALLSTVNLTIRQDIGRINSPPSTYMPAVVRFKQTCYYSLSIPVEDEDSDIIRCRWAIAFSECAGVCKKLYGSVLDEERCVLTYNANGTEGMYAVALQIEDFATENAVNALSSIPLQFLINVTSHNSTDSCNNKPVFENLRDINSVIEIPMHITYHQTIIAKGFRISEMNVTTPKGMTKSKMLKHSVSNDRWYVNVSWTPTEMDLGNHTICCAAFDSISQASNQICITLQVINANLCGDSIDRFNTKWSLTQENKQMTLSCTGEHVGNVSRNCRSGGIWDEPDYSSDDEFVTTILKDLENITRNNYELRSGDLLTASSILDEIATHVINDEDELSLYQLDIFGSLCNNLLDERNHESWKELNDKGSNGVTSLVKAVTTYTNEVNQIINTEAALIIAKDNVVMQVGKAGSDEISVPDRSKTSDSWIADSVTEIKLKKNICGGLTGYSSTFYRNISSFFPKYLILNGNVQPFNGSFDVNSIIADFTIYGKSCSDYSIIIKFEHLLVNYSTPFCGFWDFGAPNTTNGAWSSFGSRVVESTDSYTICEYNHTTNFAMLMSPGRTPSIHHFPLSLISAIGCGISILCLLITILIYSVLWRGVCTAIAVALHYMFLTAFALMLAEGIQILRMVAFVFDRRPIAHILLPTCWIVPGGIVGICAILTKLKGYGNQQFCWLTIESNLIWAFIGPALLVIVINFAIFIVMLYKLRTLGKFEKKTLAEKFKVGFRDICILFPLFGVTWVLGAFSLNDDLVVFQYLFAIFNSLQGLFICVFQCFLDPLVRKGYEHYRSRRLAKHMAFKSYSDSTTFDNKKRKRTDGDIRSQRKERRNYNSTSQGKSVESNLEYFDSRFTNSAYSHDDY
;
A
#
# COMPACT_ATOMS: atom_id res chain seq x y z
N MET A 1 8.83 -57.90 31.33
CA MET A 1 8.47 -57.40 32.68
C MET A 1 9.74 -56.83 33.28
N TYR A 2 9.67 -55.73 34.04
CA TYR A 2 10.74 -54.71 34.13
C TYR A 2 10.96 -54.01 32.77
N VAL A 3 9.98 -53.20 32.40
CA VAL A 3 10.26 -51.97 31.64
C VAL A 3 10.62 -50.96 32.71
N ASN A 4 11.88 -50.54 32.77
CA ASN A 4 12.30 -49.46 33.64
C ASN A 4 12.26 -48.15 32.83
N THR A 5 11.53 -47.17 33.34
CA THR A 5 11.47 -45.79 32.84
C THR A 5 12.80 -45.08 33.15
N VAL A 6 13.33 -44.29 32.22
CA VAL A 6 14.61 -43.58 32.36
C VAL A 6 14.54 -42.19 31.68
N ASP A 7 14.80 -41.15 32.47
CA ASP A 7 14.09 -39.87 32.42
C ASP A 7 14.97 -38.59 32.54
N THR A 8 15.23 -37.86 31.44
CA THR A 8 15.35 -36.36 31.39
C THR A 8 16.55 -35.66 32.14
N VAL A 9 17.13 -34.47 31.86
CA VAL A 9 16.85 -33.17 31.15
C VAL A 9 18.20 -32.45 30.82
N LEU A 10 18.23 -31.49 29.87
CA LEU A 10 19.23 -30.38 29.78
C LEU A 10 18.67 -29.07 30.39
N ILE A 11 19.40 -28.33 31.25
CA ILE A 11 18.99 -26.98 31.75
C ILE A 11 19.97 -25.88 31.31
N ILE A 12 19.42 -24.72 30.93
CA ILE A 12 20.07 -23.40 31.06
C ILE A 12 19.21 -22.56 32.01
N VAL A 13 19.81 -21.96 33.05
CA VAL A 13 19.11 -20.98 33.93
C VAL A 13 19.49 -19.56 33.53
N ASN A 14 18.53 -18.65 33.54
CA ASN A 14 18.72 -17.20 33.42
C ASN A 14 17.88 -16.50 34.52
N LEU A 15 18.36 -15.42 35.11
CA LEU A 15 17.62 -14.62 36.09
C LEU A 15 17.46 -13.20 35.57
N MET A 16 16.27 -12.61 35.74
CA MET A 16 16.01 -11.22 35.37
C MET A 16 15.41 -10.40 36.52
N CYS A 17 15.83 -9.14 36.58
CA CYS A 17 15.22 -7.98 37.24
C CYS A 17 14.49 -8.18 38.59
N ILE A 18 15.17 -7.86 39.69
CA ILE A 18 14.54 -7.54 40.98
C ILE A 18 13.98 -6.11 40.93
N ASN A 19 12.65 -5.95 41.01
CA ASN A 19 11.99 -4.64 40.94
C ASN A 19 11.86 -3.97 42.33
N GLY A 20 13.02 -3.63 42.92
CA GLY A 20 13.15 -3.21 44.32
C GLY A 20 12.72 -1.78 44.64
N SER A 21 11.41 -1.52 44.79
CA SER A 21 10.90 -0.24 45.32
C SER A 21 10.49 -0.28 46.81
N HIS A 22 10.35 -1.46 47.42
CA HIS A 22 9.97 -1.62 48.83
C HIS A 22 10.78 -2.70 49.59
N PHE A 23 11.34 -2.29 50.73
CA PHE A 23 12.16 -3.13 51.63
C PHE A 23 11.32 -4.13 52.45
N SER A 24 10.82 -5.20 51.83
CA SER A 24 10.21 -6.32 52.58
C SER A 24 10.31 -7.70 51.91
N GLU A 25 10.17 -7.81 50.59
CA GLU A 25 10.23 -9.09 49.86
C GLU A 25 11.00 -8.92 48.54
N GLU A 26 12.08 -9.65 48.36
CA GLU A 26 12.81 -9.73 47.09
C GLU A 26 12.26 -10.91 46.28
N GLN A 27 11.57 -10.62 45.18
CA GLN A 27 11.18 -11.62 44.18
C GLN A 27 12.18 -11.61 43.03
N ILE A 28 12.63 -12.80 42.64
CA ILE A 28 13.47 -13.04 41.45
C ILE A 28 12.72 -13.88 40.42
N ASP A 29 12.92 -13.60 39.14
CA ASP A 29 12.33 -14.35 38.05
C ASP A 29 13.34 -15.35 37.48
N ILE A 30 13.14 -16.63 37.80
CA ILE A 30 14.02 -17.72 37.38
C ILE A 30 13.50 -18.31 36.08
N THR A 31 14.15 -17.98 34.97
CA THR A 31 13.94 -18.60 33.67
C THR A 31 14.78 -19.86 33.55
N TYR A 32 14.19 -20.98 33.14
CA TYR A 32 14.92 -22.18 32.74
C TYR A 32 14.50 -22.65 31.33
N LYS A 33 15.48 -23.10 30.55
CA LYS A 33 15.32 -23.65 29.19
C LYS A 33 15.66 -25.14 29.20
N LEU A 34 14.77 -25.99 28.68
CA LEU A 34 14.81 -27.46 28.84
C LEU A 34 14.73 -28.22 27.49
N SER A 35 15.28 -29.44 27.44
CA SER A 35 15.10 -30.37 26.30
C SER A 35 14.92 -31.83 26.71
N PHE A 36 14.10 -32.57 25.94
CA PHE A 36 13.58 -33.91 26.19
C PHE A 36 13.37 -34.69 24.88
N HIS A 37 13.27 -36.03 24.94
CA HIS A 37 12.79 -36.88 23.84
C HIS A 37 11.30 -36.63 23.55
N ARG A 38 10.89 -36.62 22.27
CA ARG A 38 9.52 -36.24 21.84
C ARG A 38 8.47 -37.34 22.05
N ASP A 39 8.85 -38.61 21.93
CA ASP A 39 7.98 -39.79 22.14
C ASP A 39 7.14 -39.76 23.44
N ARG A 40 7.64 -39.11 24.52
CA ARG A 40 6.91 -38.95 25.80
C ARG A 40 6.28 -37.59 26.03
N TYR A 41 6.66 -36.59 25.23
CA TYR A 41 6.24 -35.21 25.38
C TYR A 41 5.94 -34.61 24.02
N PHE A 42 4.67 -34.66 23.62
CA PHE A 42 4.30 -34.27 22.28
C PHE A 42 4.33 -32.75 22.10
N CYS A 43 5.28 -32.27 21.30
CA CYS A 43 5.26 -30.93 20.72
C CYS A 43 5.34 -31.02 19.19
N ASP A 44 4.62 -30.11 18.54
CA ASP A 44 4.46 -29.99 17.10
C ASP A 44 3.96 -28.57 16.77
N GLU A 45 3.74 -28.29 15.49
CA GLU A 45 3.17 -27.04 14.98
C GLU A 45 1.79 -26.69 15.59
N SER A 46 1.02 -27.67 16.08
CA SER A 46 -0.29 -27.41 16.72
C SER A 46 -0.23 -27.18 18.25
N ASN A 47 0.84 -27.60 18.93
CA ASN A 47 1.01 -27.44 20.38
C ASN A 47 2.21 -26.56 20.80
N GLN A 48 2.92 -25.92 19.86
CA GLN A 48 3.95 -24.92 20.16
C GLN A 48 3.36 -23.79 21.01
N GLY A 49 4.06 -23.38 22.08
CA GLY A 49 3.57 -22.41 23.06
C GLY A 49 2.61 -22.96 24.12
N THR A 50 2.24 -24.25 24.10
CA THR A 50 1.51 -24.89 25.20
C THR A 50 2.45 -25.28 26.35
N LEU A 51 1.90 -25.38 27.58
CA LEU A 51 2.63 -25.79 28.77
C LEU A 51 2.67 -27.32 28.87
N VAL A 52 3.87 -27.90 28.71
CA VAL A 52 4.15 -29.34 28.83
C VAL A 52 4.75 -29.60 30.21
N THR A 53 4.33 -30.66 30.91
CA THR A 53 4.90 -31.05 32.22
C THR A 53 5.96 -32.13 32.05
N GLY A 54 7.24 -31.74 32.09
CA GLY A 54 8.38 -32.65 32.10
C GLY A 54 8.69 -33.26 33.47
N GLU A 55 9.60 -34.23 33.47
CA GLU A 55 10.06 -34.97 34.65
C GLU A 55 11.21 -34.26 35.40
N GLY A 56 11.30 -34.54 36.70
CA GLY A 56 12.25 -33.94 37.63
C GLY A 56 11.81 -32.59 38.21
N SER A 57 12.69 -31.99 39.02
CA SER A 57 12.38 -30.80 39.82
C SER A 57 13.56 -29.84 39.90
N LEU A 58 13.25 -28.54 39.84
CA LEU A 58 14.19 -27.48 40.22
C LEU A 58 14.11 -27.30 41.74
N SER A 59 15.26 -27.41 42.39
CA SER A 59 15.42 -27.21 43.83
C SER A 59 16.38 -26.06 44.10
N CYS A 60 16.09 -25.24 45.12
CA CYS A 60 16.98 -24.20 45.62
C CYS A 60 17.50 -24.54 47.02
N THR A 61 18.80 -24.33 47.22
CA THR A 61 19.42 -24.19 48.54
C THR A 61 19.58 -22.70 48.82
N GLY A 62 18.95 -22.23 49.90
CA GLY A 62 18.93 -20.82 50.32
C GLY A 62 17.56 -20.12 50.21
N CYS A 63 16.66 -20.56 49.32
CA CYS A 63 15.39 -19.86 49.05
C CYS A 63 14.25 -20.12 50.08
N SER A 64 14.47 -20.85 51.18
CA SER A 64 13.39 -21.18 52.12
C SER A 64 13.88 -21.31 53.56
N TYR A 65 13.08 -20.79 54.50
CA TYR A 65 13.27 -20.95 55.94
C TYR A 65 12.97 -22.39 56.44
N TRP A 66 12.16 -23.16 55.70
CA TRP A 66 11.56 -24.41 56.20
C TRP A 66 11.64 -25.54 55.17
N SER A 67 12.78 -26.25 55.14
CA SER A 67 13.02 -27.63 54.65
C SER A 67 12.55 -28.09 53.25
N SER A 68 11.65 -27.40 52.56
CA SER A 68 11.27 -27.67 51.17
C SER A 68 12.15 -26.86 50.22
N SER A 69 13.21 -27.49 49.71
CA SER A 69 14.04 -26.92 48.63
C SER A 69 13.32 -26.84 47.28
N LEU A 70 12.16 -27.49 47.11
CA LEU A 70 11.45 -27.56 45.83
C LEU A 70 10.93 -26.18 45.38
N VAL A 71 11.42 -25.68 44.25
CA VAL A 71 10.97 -24.44 43.59
C VAL A 71 9.85 -24.73 42.60
N SER A 72 10.04 -25.72 41.73
CA SER A 72 9.02 -26.12 40.74
C SER A 72 9.24 -27.54 40.24
N LEU A 73 8.16 -28.18 39.83
CA LEU A 73 8.21 -29.31 38.90
C LEU A 73 8.55 -28.78 37.50
N MET A 74 9.28 -29.57 36.71
CA MET A 74 9.84 -29.13 35.41
C MET A 74 8.83 -29.13 34.26
N SER A 75 7.78 -28.33 34.39
CA SER A 75 6.95 -27.91 33.25
C SER A 75 7.56 -26.72 32.50
N PHE A 76 7.32 -26.64 31.19
CA PHE A 76 7.90 -25.65 30.29
C PHE A 76 6.95 -25.36 29.13
N TYR A 77 7.02 -24.17 28.55
CA TYR A 77 6.34 -23.88 27.29
C TYR A 77 7.19 -24.40 26.13
N CYS A 78 6.65 -25.23 25.25
CA CYS A 78 7.41 -25.70 24.09
C CYS A 78 7.72 -24.53 23.13
N THR A 79 8.99 -24.36 22.76
CA THR A 79 9.44 -23.31 21.82
C THR A 79 10.02 -23.88 20.53
N GLU A 80 10.67 -25.05 20.53
CA GLU A 80 11.21 -25.70 19.33
C GLU A 80 11.14 -27.23 19.43
N TYR A 81 11.20 -27.95 18.31
CA TYR A 81 11.27 -29.41 18.26
C TYR A 81 11.93 -29.86 16.94
N SER A 82 12.52 -31.06 16.93
CA SER A 82 12.96 -31.75 15.70
C SER A 82 12.22 -33.07 15.55
N GLU A 83 11.70 -33.34 14.36
CA GLU A 83 11.12 -34.64 14.00
C GLU A 83 12.17 -35.62 13.45
N GLU A 84 13.37 -35.13 13.07
CA GLU A 84 14.46 -35.97 12.55
C GLU A 84 15.32 -36.54 13.67
N GLU A 85 15.47 -35.81 14.78
CA GLU A 85 16.28 -36.20 15.95
C GLU A 85 15.45 -36.50 17.23
N ASP A 86 14.12 -36.60 17.09
CA ASP A 86 13.15 -37.00 18.15
C ASP A 86 13.29 -36.22 19.48
N TRP A 87 13.49 -34.89 19.40
CA TRP A 87 13.59 -34.03 20.57
C TRP A 87 12.64 -32.83 20.54
N ILE A 88 12.34 -32.34 21.74
CA ILE A 88 11.63 -31.08 21.99
C ILE A 88 12.49 -30.15 22.84
N TYR A 89 12.23 -28.86 22.76
CA TYR A 89 12.89 -27.79 23.51
C TYR A 89 11.85 -26.78 23.99
N GLY A 90 12.05 -26.20 25.17
CA GLY A 90 11.13 -25.20 25.69
C GLY A 90 11.70 -24.36 26.83
N GLN A 91 10.93 -23.38 27.28
CA GLN A 91 11.34 -22.40 28.29
C GLN A 91 10.20 -22.10 29.26
N ARG A 92 10.52 -21.81 30.52
CA ARG A 92 9.57 -21.23 31.48
C ARG A 92 10.28 -20.36 32.50
N THR A 93 9.62 -19.27 32.88
CA THR A 93 10.00 -18.41 33.99
C THR A 93 9.14 -18.74 35.21
N VAL A 94 9.74 -18.75 36.40
CA VAL A 94 9.08 -19.00 37.69
C VAL A 94 9.60 -17.96 38.68
N ASN A 95 8.68 -17.15 39.20
CA ASN A 95 8.95 -16.15 40.24
C ASN A 95 9.23 -16.86 41.58
N VAL A 96 10.27 -16.45 42.30
CA VAL A 96 10.66 -17.01 43.61
C VAL A 96 10.97 -15.88 44.58
N THR A 97 10.31 -15.87 45.74
CA THR A 97 10.64 -14.95 46.84
C THR A 97 11.83 -15.48 47.63
N LEU A 98 12.84 -14.63 47.86
CA LEU A 98 14.03 -14.97 48.63
C LEU A 98 13.92 -14.54 50.10
N PRO A 99 14.48 -15.31 51.05
CA PRO A 99 14.52 -14.91 52.45
C PRO A 99 15.63 -13.87 52.68
N THR A 100 15.26 -12.74 53.29
CA THR A 100 16.11 -11.57 53.55
C THR A 100 17.09 -11.81 54.72
N VAL A 101 18.00 -12.79 54.56
CA VAL A 101 18.83 -13.33 55.67
C VAL A 101 20.28 -13.60 55.25
N TRP A 102 21.17 -12.62 55.44
CA TRP A 102 22.63 -12.75 55.65
C TRP A 102 23.50 -13.50 54.62
N ASN A 103 22.93 -14.15 53.61
CA ASN A 103 23.63 -14.91 52.58
C ASN A 103 23.02 -14.61 51.20
N ASN A 104 23.78 -13.92 50.36
CA ASN A 104 23.35 -13.51 49.02
C ASN A 104 23.64 -14.60 47.95
N ILE A 105 24.23 -15.73 48.35
CA ILE A 105 24.63 -16.82 47.44
C ILE A 105 23.57 -17.91 47.49
N TYR A 106 22.86 -18.09 46.39
CA TYR A 106 21.80 -19.08 46.22
C TYR A 106 22.25 -20.17 45.24
N GLN A 107 21.84 -21.42 45.50
CA GLN A 107 22.21 -22.55 44.63
C GLN A 107 20.98 -23.26 44.08
N PHE A 108 20.86 -23.29 42.76
CA PHE A 108 19.77 -23.91 42.03
C PHE A 108 20.24 -25.23 41.42
N SER A 109 19.52 -26.31 41.70
CA SER A 109 19.94 -27.67 41.37
C SER A 109 18.81 -28.50 40.77
N TYR A 110 19.19 -29.42 39.90
CA TYR A 110 18.33 -30.41 39.27
C TYR A 110 19.10 -31.74 39.14
N SER A 111 18.38 -32.85 39.16
CA SER A 111 18.91 -34.17 38.82
C SER A 111 17.88 -35.05 38.12
N GLY A 112 18.31 -35.79 37.10
CA GLY A 112 17.52 -36.72 36.29
C GLY A 112 18.38 -37.82 35.66
N ASN A 113 17.78 -38.66 34.82
CA ASN A 113 18.46 -39.79 34.16
C ASN A 113 18.62 -39.54 32.65
N ALA A 114 19.45 -40.31 31.96
CA ALA A 114 19.59 -40.13 30.51
C ALA A 114 18.36 -40.64 29.74
N TRP A 115 17.79 -39.78 28.89
CA TRP A 115 16.78 -40.16 27.89
C TRP A 115 17.38 -40.69 26.58
N ILE A 116 18.71 -40.74 26.48
CA ILE A 116 19.46 -41.13 25.28
C ILE A 116 20.76 -41.86 25.66
N ASP A 117 21.13 -42.88 24.89
CA ASP A 117 22.37 -43.63 25.08
C ASP A 117 23.60 -42.82 24.64
N LEU A 118 24.67 -42.83 25.44
CA LEU A 118 25.89 -42.05 25.22
C LEU A 118 27.11 -42.96 24.97
N GLN A 119 27.89 -42.63 23.93
CA GLN A 119 29.20 -43.24 23.64
C GLN A 119 30.25 -42.93 24.71
N SER A 120 30.16 -41.76 25.33
CA SER A 120 30.95 -41.39 26.51
C SER A 120 30.11 -40.54 27.47
N GLY A 121 30.02 -41.01 28.72
CA GLY A 121 29.22 -40.42 29.77
C GLY A 121 28.78 -41.49 30.76
N GLY A 122 27.62 -41.27 31.36
CA GLY A 122 26.86 -42.19 32.18
C GLY A 122 25.39 -41.76 32.19
N GLY A 123 24.47 -42.67 32.46
CA GLY A 123 23.02 -42.47 32.30
C GLY A 123 22.35 -41.55 33.33
N TYR A 124 23.03 -40.54 33.87
CA TYR A 124 22.51 -39.66 34.92
C TYR A 124 23.02 -38.22 34.75
N TRP A 125 22.08 -37.27 34.78
CA TRP A 125 22.30 -35.85 34.54
C TRP A 125 22.07 -35.10 35.85
N ALA A 126 23.01 -34.25 36.22
CA ALA A 126 22.83 -33.29 37.30
C ALA A 126 23.32 -31.94 36.81
N LEU A 127 22.63 -30.88 37.24
CA LEU A 127 22.90 -29.51 36.86
C LEU A 127 22.86 -28.67 38.14
N LEU A 128 23.95 -27.95 38.41
CA LEU A 128 24.08 -27.03 39.55
C LEU A 128 24.44 -25.65 39.03
N SER A 129 23.61 -24.67 39.39
CA SER A 129 23.87 -23.24 39.27
C SER A 129 24.15 -22.66 40.65
N THR A 130 25.10 -21.73 40.72
CA THR A 130 25.32 -20.85 41.88
C THR A 130 25.12 -19.42 41.40
N VAL A 131 24.40 -18.60 42.18
CA VAL A 131 24.09 -17.21 41.83
C VAL A 131 24.34 -16.33 43.04
N ASN A 132 25.07 -15.22 42.87
CA ASN A 132 25.45 -14.32 43.95
C ASN A 132 24.81 -12.94 43.77
N LEU A 133 23.68 -12.73 44.44
CA LEU A 133 22.87 -11.50 44.33
C LEU A 133 23.41 -10.39 45.26
N THR A 134 24.72 -10.30 45.45
CA THR A 134 25.32 -9.22 46.25
C THR A 134 25.26 -7.89 45.49
N ILE A 135 24.80 -6.82 46.17
CA ILE A 135 24.89 -5.45 45.66
C ILE A 135 26.38 -5.08 45.50
N ARG A 136 26.78 -4.80 44.27
CA ARG A 136 28.16 -4.48 43.88
C ARG A 136 28.45 -3.00 44.03
N GLN A 137 29.63 -2.68 44.57
CA GLN A 137 30.04 -1.30 44.88
C GLN A 137 30.49 -0.51 43.65
N ASP A 138 30.89 -1.20 42.59
CA ASP A 138 31.37 -0.67 41.31
C ASP A 138 30.23 -0.31 40.35
N ILE A 139 29.22 -1.18 40.23
CA ILE A 139 28.03 -0.95 39.37
C ILE A 139 26.81 -0.38 40.11
N GLY A 140 26.81 -0.36 41.45
CA GLY A 140 25.75 0.22 42.28
C GLY A 140 24.42 -0.56 42.28
N ARG A 141 24.36 -1.72 41.63
CA ARG A 141 23.20 -2.63 41.53
C ARG A 141 23.53 -4.03 42.04
N ILE A 142 22.51 -4.88 42.11
CA ILE A 142 22.67 -6.33 42.27
C ILE A 142 23.33 -6.91 41.01
N ASN A 143 24.20 -7.90 41.19
CA ASN A 143 24.86 -8.63 40.10
C ASN A 143 23.86 -9.47 39.29
N SER A 144 23.85 -9.37 37.96
CA SER A 144 23.15 -10.34 37.10
C SER A 144 24.09 -11.51 36.77
N PRO A 145 23.59 -12.77 36.71
CA PRO A 145 24.39 -13.91 36.28
C PRO A 145 24.43 -14.06 34.75
N PRO A 146 25.46 -14.69 34.17
CA PRO A 146 25.60 -14.81 32.73
C PRO A 146 24.60 -15.81 32.13
N SER A 147 24.02 -15.45 31.00
CA SER A 147 23.07 -16.29 30.26
C SER A 147 23.69 -16.88 28.98
N THR A 148 23.06 -17.92 28.44
CA THR A 148 23.52 -18.60 27.22
C THR A 148 22.35 -19.17 26.41
N TYR A 149 22.64 -19.60 25.18
CA TYR A 149 21.78 -20.48 24.40
C TYR A 149 22.59 -21.51 23.63
N MET A 150 22.21 -22.79 23.75
CA MET A 150 22.76 -23.87 22.95
C MET A 150 21.63 -24.80 22.46
N PRO A 151 21.61 -25.22 21.18
CA PRO A 151 20.69 -26.26 20.72
C PRO A 151 20.98 -27.58 21.44
N ALA A 152 19.94 -28.40 21.63
CA ALA A 152 20.04 -29.65 22.39
C ALA A 152 21.03 -30.66 21.78
N VAL A 153 21.10 -30.69 20.44
CA VAL A 153 21.97 -31.59 19.66
C VAL A 153 22.77 -30.77 18.63
N VAL A 154 24.04 -31.12 18.44
CA VAL A 154 24.94 -30.56 17.41
C VAL A 154 25.44 -31.68 16.51
N ARG A 155 25.22 -31.57 15.20
CA ARG A 155 25.64 -32.57 14.21
C ARG A 155 27.09 -32.34 13.75
N PHE A 156 27.96 -33.32 14.01
CA PHE A 156 29.35 -33.37 13.51
C PHE A 156 29.55 -34.60 12.60
N LYS A 157 30.37 -34.42 11.56
CA LYS A 157 30.85 -35.50 10.69
C LYS A 157 32.18 -36.04 11.19
N GLN A 158 32.34 -37.36 11.23
CA GLN A 158 33.59 -38.03 11.61
C GLN A 158 34.78 -37.55 10.75
N THR A 159 35.96 -37.43 11.35
CA THR A 159 37.23 -36.91 10.78
C THR A 159 37.25 -35.43 10.35
N CYS A 160 36.17 -34.66 10.58
CA CYS A 160 36.18 -33.21 10.38
C CYS A 160 36.59 -32.46 11.65
N TYR A 161 37.24 -31.31 11.46
CA TYR A 161 37.57 -30.37 12.54
C TYR A 161 36.46 -29.33 12.72
N TYR A 162 36.03 -29.13 13.96
CA TYR A 162 34.99 -28.18 14.35
C TYR A 162 35.52 -27.20 15.41
N SER A 163 35.02 -25.97 15.32
CA SER A 163 35.25 -24.89 16.29
C SER A 163 33.90 -24.26 16.59
N LEU A 164 33.37 -24.56 17.78
CA LEU A 164 32.07 -24.14 18.26
C LEU A 164 32.25 -23.03 19.29
N SER A 165 31.79 -21.82 18.98
CA SER A 165 31.67 -20.75 19.97
C SER A 165 30.39 -20.94 20.76
N ILE A 166 30.49 -20.95 22.09
CA ILE A 166 29.33 -20.90 22.97
C ILE A 166 28.92 -19.42 23.07
N PRO A 167 27.67 -19.04 22.76
CA PRO A 167 27.22 -17.67 22.97
C PRO A 167 26.99 -17.45 24.47
N VAL A 168 27.55 -16.35 24.98
CA VAL A 168 27.38 -15.91 26.37
C VAL A 168 26.97 -14.44 26.35
N GLU A 169 26.04 -14.07 27.22
CA GLU A 169 25.52 -12.71 27.35
C GLU A 169 25.36 -12.37 28.82
N ASP A 170 25.63 -11.12 29.17
CA ASP A 170 25.75 -10.65 30.55
C ASP A 170 25.21 -9.22 30.66
N GLU A 171 24.44 -8.91 31.71
CA GLU A 171 23.78 -7.60 31.84
C GLU A 171 24.65 -6.56 32.59
N ASP A 172 25.70 -6.97 33.30
CA ASP A 172 26.67 -6.13 34.00
C ASP A 172 27.91 -5.82 33.13
N SER A 173 28.11 -6.60 32.05
CA SER A 173 29.31 -6.62 31.21
C SER A 173 30.56 -7.15 31.92
N ASP A 174 30.38 -8.19 32.73
CA ASP A 174 31.45 -8.87 33.47
C ASP A 174 32.36 -9.71 32.56
N ILE A 175 33.53 -10.09 33.10
CA ILE A 175 34.48 -10.94 32.39
C ILE A 175 34.02 -12.39 32.48
N ILE A 176 33.35 -12.88 31.43
CA ILE A 176 32.87 -14.25 31.36
C ILE A 176 33.99 -15.23 30.99
N ARG A 177 34.01 -16.40 31.63
CA ARG A 177 34.86 -17.54 31.31
C ARG A 177 34.05 -18.84 31.28
N CYS A 178 34.51 -19.81 30.50
CA CYS A 178 33.88 -21.13 30.43
C CYS A 178 34.86 -22.23 30.82
N ARG A 179 34.52 -23.04 31.82
CA ARG A 179 35.28 -24.23 32.21
C ARG A 179 34.47 -25.51 31.99
N TRP A 180 35.15 -26.64 32.09
CA TRP A 180 34.47 -27.94 32.18
C TRP A 180 33.78 -28.12 33.54
N ALA A 181 32.60 -28.73 33.52
CA ALA A 181 31.96 -29.21 34.74
C ALA A 181 32.75 -30.42 35.29
N ILE A 182 32.97 -30.46 36.60
CA ILE A 182 33.86 -31.42 37.28
C ILE A 182 33.25 -32.07 38.53
N ALA A 183 32.33 -31.39 39.23
CA ALA A 183 31.70 -31.95 40.43
C ALA A 183 30.47 -32.79 40.07
N PHE A 184 30.21 -33.85 40.83
CA PHE A 184 29.07 -34.74 40.58
C PHE A 184 27.71 -34.00 40.62
N SER A 185 27.60 -32.88 41.35
CA SER A 185 26.43 -32.00 41.34
C SER A 185 26.30 -31.13 40.07
N GLU A 186 27.41 -30.81 39.39
CA GLU A 186 27.42 -29.98 38.17
C GLU A 186 27.11 -30.77 36.90
N CYS A 187 27.32 -32.09 36.91
CA CYS A 187 27.29 -32.93 35.69
C CYS A 187 27.05 -34.44 35.91
N ALA A 188 27.04 -34.96 37.14
CA ALA A 188 26.91 -36.38 37.50
C ALA A 188 27.63 -37.39 36.59
N GLY A 189 26.91 -38.12 35.73
CA GLY A 189 27.49 -39.10 34.79
C GLY A 189 28.20 -38.48 33.59
N VAL A 190 27.90 -37.20 33.30
CA VAL A 190 28.34 -36.44 32.12
C VAL A 190 29.66 -35.69 32.39
N CYS A 191 30.22 -35.74 33.60
CA CYS A 191 31.49 -35.07 33.99
C CYS A 191 32.77 -35.54 33.25
N LYS A 192 32.66 -36.26 32.13
CA LYS A 192 33.79 -36.68 31.29
C LYS A 192 34.00 -35.66 30.18
N LYS A 193 35.17 -35.01 30.15
CA LYS A 193 35.58 -34.17 29.01
C LYS A 193 35.52 -34.97 27.71
N LEU A 194 35.04 -34.36 26.63
CA LEU A 194 35.00 -34.98 25.30
C LEU A 194 36.42 -35.34 24.85
N TYR A 195 36.68 -36.62 24.58
CA TYR A 195 38.04 -37.08 24.30
C TYR A 195 38.56 -36.52 22.97
N GLY A 196 39.61 -35.69 23.03
CA GLY A 196 40.19 -35.03 21.86
C GLY A 196 39.60 -33.64 21.55
N SER A 197 38.81 -33.05 22.45
CA SER A 197 38.46 -31.63 22.38
C SER A 197 39.42 -30.75 23.17
N VAL A 198 39.44 -29.45 22.86
CA VAL A 198 40.12 -28.40 23.62
C VAL A 198 39.16 -27.21 23.73
N LEU A 199 38.98 -26.72 24.96
CA LEU A 199 38.18 -25.52 25.26
C LEU A 199 39.13 -24.33 25.42
N ASP A 200 38.89 -23.26 24.66
CA ASP A 200 39.41 -21.92 24.96
C ASP A 200 38.53 -21.35 26.08
N GLU A 201 39.05 -21.35 27.31
CA GLU A 201 38.28 -21.01 28.51
C GLU A 201 38.02 -19.49 28.65
N GLU A 202 38.82 -18.65 27.98
CA GLU A 202 38.63 -17.18 27.93
C GLU A 202 37.62 -16.77 26.84
N ARG A 203 37.58 -17.48 25.70
CA ARG A 203 36.66 -17.17 24.59
C ARG A 203 35.41 -18.04 24.54
N CYS A 204 35.27 -19.00 25.46
CA CYS A 204 34.20 -20.00 25.44
C CYS A 204 34.10 -20.77 24.10
N VAL A 205 35.25 -21.09 23.48
CA VAL A 205 35.29 -21.81 22.18
C VAL A 205 35.70 -23.27 22.38
N LEU A 206 34.76 -24.19 22.13
CA LEU A 206 35.01 -25.62 22.10
C LEU A 206 35.51 -26.05 20.71
N THR A 207 36.79 -26.41 20.61
CA THR A 207 37.36 -27.03 19.41
C THR A 207 37.37 -28.55 19.55
N TYR A 208 37.05 -29.27 18.47
CA TYR A 208 37.02 -30.73 18.46
C TYR A 208 37.39 -31.28 17.09
N ASN A 209 38.29 -32.27 17.06
CA ASN A 209 38.57 -33.06 15.87
C ASN A 209 37.82 -34.38 15.98
N ALA A 210 36.82 -34.61 15.12
CA ALA A 210 35.80 -35.65 15.27
C ALA A 210 36.30 -37.08 14.94
N ASN A 211 37.40 -37.50 15.56
CA ASN A 211 38.02 -38.81 15.40
C ASN A 211 37.41 -39.89 16.33
N GLY A 212 36.32 -39.58 17.03
CA GLY A 212 35.59 -40.54 17.87
C GLY A 212 34.87 -41.61 17.05
N THR A 213 34.28 -42.59 17.74
CA THR A 213 33.29 -43.52 17.15
C THR A 213 31.97 -42.79 16.85
N GLU A 214 31.16 -43.37 15.98
CA GLU A 214 29.82 -42.88 15.66
C GLU A 214 28.87 -42.97 16.88
N GLY A 215 28.01 -41.97 17.03
CA GLY A 215 26.98 -41.88 18.08
C GLY A 215 27.03 -40.59 18.90
N MET A 216 26.25 -40.58 19.98
CA MET A 216 26.03 -39.41 20.83
C MET A 216 27.10 -39.25 21.91
N TYR A 217 27.61 -38.03 22.06
CA TYR A 217 28.48 -37.61 23.15
C TYR A 217 27.81 -36.47 23.91
N ALA A 218 27.90 -36.46 25.23
CA ALA A 218 27.42 -35.34 26.03
C ALA A 218 28.59 -34.43 26.44
N VAL A 219 28.34 -33.12 26.45
CA VAL A 219 29.26 -32.08 26.91
C VAL A 219 28.64 -31.41 28.13
N ALA A 220 29.44 -31.17 29.18
CA ALA A 220 29.03 -30.40 30.35
C ALA A 220 30.09 -29.37 30.75
N LEU A 221 29.64 -28.13 30.88
CA LEU A 221 30.42 -26.93 31.11
C LEU A 221 29.79 -26.09 32.22
N GLN A 222 30.57 -25.17 32.77
CA GLN A 222 30.12 -24.10 33.67
C GLN A 222 30.57 -22.77 33.06
N ILE A 223 29.66 -21.80 33.07
CA ILE A 223 29.85 -20.44 32.55
C ILE A 223 29.87 -19.52 33.76
N GLU A 224 30.96 -18.79 33.95
CA GLU A 224 31.30 -18.10 35.19
C GLU A 224 31.62 -16.63 34.91
N ASP A 225 30.95 -15.73 35.63
CA ASP A 225 31.13 -14.27 35.67
C ASP A 225 32.18 -13.86 36.70
N PHE A 226 33.01 -12.88 36.32
CA PHE A 226 34.10 -12.37 37.14
C PHE A 226 34.09 -10.83 37.13
N ALA A 227 33.84 -10.23 38.31
CA ALA A 227 33.81 -8.76 38.50
C ALA A 227 35.04 -8.00 37.99
N THR A 228 36.18 -8.68 37.86
CA THR A 228 37.38 -8.12 37.22
C THR A 228 38.18 -9.23 36.54
N GLU A 229 38.97 -8.87 35.53
CA GLU A 229 39.90 -9.74 34.82
C GLU A 229 40.87 -10.51 35.75
N ASN A 230 41.19 -9.97 36.93
CA ASN A 230 42.09 -10.58 37.91
C ASN A 230 41.37 -11.34 39.05
N ALA A 231 40.04 -11.48 39.01
CA ALA A 231 39.31 -12.25 40.00
C ALA A 231 39.56 -13.76 39.84
N VAL A 232 39.77 -14.43 40.98
CA VAL A 232 40.08 -15.89 41.07
C VAL A 232 38.81 -16.71 41.37
N ASN A 233 37.86 -16.12 42.08
CA ASN A 233 36.55 -16.72 42.32
C ASN A 233 35.54 -16.08 41.37
N ALA A 234 34.72 -16.90 40.73
CA ALA A 234 33.53 -16.43 40.04
C ALA A 234 32.51 -15.84 41.04
N LEU A 235 31.62 -14.99 40.57
CA LEU A 235 30.49 -14.51 41.37
C LEU A 235 29.35 -15.53 41.33
N SER A 236 28.97 -15.93 40.13
CA SER A 236 27.96 -16.92 39.78
C SER A 236 28.60 -18.03 38.92
N SER A 237 27.86 -19.10 38.69
CA SER A 237 28.26 -20.24 37.86
C SER A 237 26.99 -20.84 37.28
N ILE A 238 26.79 -20.71 35.98
CA ILE A 238 25.61 -21.19 35.26
C ILE A 238 25.99 -22.44 34.45
N PRO A 239 25.30 -23.58 34.65
CA PRO A 239 25.62 -24.80 33.95
C PRO A 239 25.14 -24.74 32.51
N LEU A 240 25.96 -25.28 31.60
CA LEU A 240 25.55 -25.58 30.23
C LEU A 240 25.89 -27.02 29.89
N GLN A 241 24.90 -27.76 29.39
CA GLN A 241 25.12 -29.12 28.89
C GLN A 241 24.44 -29.29 27.53
N PHE A 242 24.99 -30.11 26.63
CA PHE A 242 24.39 -30.38 25.32
C PHE A 242 24.94 -31.68 24.72
N LEU A 243 24.31 -32.14 23.64
CA LEU A 243 24.69 -33.36 22.93
C LEU A 243 25.43 -33.03 21.62
N ILE A 244 26.39 -33.86 21.27
CA ILE A 244 27.10 -33.86 19.99
C ILE A 244 26.85 -35.21 19.33
N ASN A 245 26.21 -35.21 18.18
CA ASN A 245 25.98 -36.39 17.34
C ASN A 245 27.13 -36.51 16.32
N VAL A 246 28.01 -37.49 16.50
CA VAL A 246 29.08 -37.78 15.54
C VAL A 246 28.60 -38.87 14.58
N THR A 247 28.44 -38.54 13.31
CA THR A 247 27.98 -39.48 12.27
C THR A 247 29.11 -39.89 11.31
N SER A 248 29.11 -41.15 10.88
CA SER A 248 30.05 -41.68 9.89
C SER A 248 29.49 -41.52 8.47
N HIS A 249 30.34 -41.14 7.52
CA HIS A 249 29.92 -40.97 6.13
C HIS A 249 31.08 -41.17 5.16
N ASN A 250 30.77 -41.60 3.94
CA ASN A 250 31.74 -41.86 2.89
C ASN A 250 32.63 -40.64 2.56
N SER A 251 33.85 -40.96 2.10
CA SER A 251 35.03 -40.08 2.05
C SER A 251 35.08 -39.08 0.89
N THR A 252 34.01 -38.94 0.11
CA THR A 252 33.96 -38.04 -1.06
C THR A 252 33.61 -36.58 -0.72
N ASP A 253 32.91 -36.34 0.39
CA ASP A 253 32.34 -35.02 0.71
C ASP A 253 33.21 -34.26 1.73
N SER A 254 33.74 -33.11 1.31
CA SER A 254 34.69 -32.32 2.12
C SER A 254 34.05 -31.62 3.33
N CYS A 255 34.83 -31.38 4.38
CA CYS A 255 34.43 -30.63 5.57
C CYS A 255 34.19 -29.13 5.32
N ASN A 256 34.48 -28.61 4.12
CA ASN A 256 34.41 -27.19 3.79
C ASN A 256 33.02 -26.76 3.25
N ASN A 257 32.15 -27.71 2.92
CA ASN A 257 30.86 -27.46 2.24
C ASN A 257 29.68 -27.20 3.20
N LYS A 258 29.95 -26.72 4.42
CA LYS A 258 28.90 -26.47 5.43
C LYS A 258 27.98 -25.30 5.04
N PRO A 259 26.73 -25.26 5.55
CA PRO A 259 25.83 -24.13 5.33
C PRO A 259 26.37 -22.82 5.93
N VAL A 260 26.04 -21.69 5.31
CA VAL A 260 26.47 -20.34 5.73
C VAL A 260 25.28 -19.38 5.67
N PHE A 261 25.03 -18.63 6.74
CA PHE A 261 23.99 -17.59 6.74
C PHE A 261 24.38 -16.36 5.90
N GLU A 262 23.42 -15.75 5.21
CA GLU A 262 23.59 -14.51 4.46
C GLU A 262 22.80 -13.37 5.13
N ASN A 263 23.41 -12.19 5.27
CA ASN A 263 22.77 -10.93 5.67
C ASN A 263 21.98 -10.92 7.01
N LEU A 264 22.52 -11.54 8.07
CA LEU A 264 22.40 -10.93 9.39
C LEU A 264 23.49 -9.85 9.46
N ARG A 265 23.11 -8.58 9.26
CA ARG A 265 24.07 -7.46 9.11
C ARG A 265 24.88 -7.20 10.37
N ASP A 266 24.27 -7.46 11.53
CA ASP A 266 24.71 -6.91 12.79
C ASP A 266 24.96 -8.03 13.82
N ILE A 267 26.02 -8.80 13.57
CA ILE A 267 26.64 -9.59 14.64
C ILE A 267 27.18 -8.57 15.65
N ASN A 268 26.54 -8.51 16.83
CA ASN A 268 26.74 -7.54 17.94
C ASN A 268 25.89 -6.24 17.92
N SER A 269 24.75 -6.13 17.20
CA SER A 269 23.75 -5.09 17.56
C SER A 269 22.66 -5.66 18.45
N VAL A 270 22.23 -4.84 19.42
CA VAL A 270 20.95 -5.01 20.10
C VAL A 270 19.84 -4.40 19.22
N ILE A 271 18.80 -5.19 18.91
CA ILE A 271 17.63 -4.74 18.16
C ILE A 271 16.55 -4.33 19.16
N GLU A 272 16.31 -3.03 19.32
CA GLU A 272 15.23 -2.52 20.15
C GLU A 272 13.85 -2.87 19.54
N ILE A 273 12.95 -3.46 20.36
CA ILE A 273 11.57 -3.78 19.98
C ILE A 273 10.61 -3.13 20.97
N PRO A 274 9.69 -2.27 20.53
CA PRO A 274 8.66 -1.73 21.40
C PRO A 274 7.64 -2.80 21.82
N MET A 275 7.24 -2.79 23.08
CA MET A 275 6.13 -3.63 23.54
C MET A 275 4.85 -3.40 22.70
N HIS A 276 4.08 -4.47 22.48
CA HIS A 276 2.88 -4.53 21.63
C HIS A 276 3.09 -4.31 20.11
N ILE A 277 4.31 -4.07 19.62
CA ILE A 277 4.61 -4.00 18.18
C ILE A 277 5.16 -5.34 17.68
N THR A 278 4.63 -5.85 16.55
CA THR A 278 5.08 -7.11 15.96
C THR A 278 6.41 -6.95 15.21
N TYR A 279 7.47 -7.49 15.78
CA TYR A 279 8.75 -7.69 15.10
C TYR A 279 8.67 -8.82 14.06
N HIS A 280 9.31 -8.62 12.91
CA HIS A 280 9.38 -9.58 11.81
C HIS A 280 10.80 -9.65 11.25
N GLN A 281 11.38 -10.85 11.16
CA GLN A 281 12.71 -11.06 10.57
C GLN A 281 12.70 -12.28 9.64
N THR A 282 13.45 -12.18 8.54
CA THR A 282 13.75 -13.33 7.66
C THR A 282 15.20 -13.75 7.85
N ILE A 283 15.43 -15.02 8.19
CA ILE A 283 16.75 -15.62 8.37
C ILE A 283 17.05 -16.45 7.13
N ILE A 284 18.18 -16.18 6.46
CA ILE A 284 18.54 -16.79 5.17
C ILE A 284 19.83 -17.59 5.30
N ALA A 285 19.79 -18.87 4.95
CA ALA A 285 20.95 -19.75 4.88
C ALA A 285 21.23 -20.22 3.44
N LYS A 286 22.51 -20.29 3.11
CA LYS A 286 23.03 -20.79 1.84
C LYS A 286 23.61 -22.19 2.01
N GLY A 287 23.14 -23.12 1.20
CA GLY A 287 23.54 -24.52 1.19
C GLY A 287 22.73 -25.33 0.18
N PHE A 288 23.38 -26.27 -0.51
CA PHE A 288 22.75 -27.04 -1.59
C PHE A 288 21.80 -28.14 -1.08
N ARG A 289 21.95 -28.61 0.16
CA ARG A 289 21.13 -29.69 0.75
C ARG A 289 20.74 -29.41 2.22
N ILE A 290 20.46 -28.16 2.58
CA ILE A 290 19.93 -27.84 3.93
C ILE A 290 18.66 -28.68 4.17
N SER A 291 18.66 -29.47 5.23
CA SER A 291 17.53 -30.29 5.68
C SER A 291 16.73 -29.61 6.78
N GLU A 292 17.43 -28.92 7.70
CA GLU A 292 16.85 -28.32 8.90
C GLU A 292 17.51 -26.96 9.20
N MET A 293 16.75 -26.07 9.84
CA MET A 293 17.25 -24.80 10.36
C MET A 293 16.61 -24.55 11.73
N ASN A 294 17.41 -24.61 12.78
CA ASN A 294 16.96 -24.38 14.15
C ASN A 294 17.16 -22.90 14.49
N VAL A 295 16.11 -22.29 15.06
CA VAL A 295 15.97 -20.85 15.27
C VAL A 295 15.24 -20.67 16.58
N THR A 296 15.90 -20.03 17.53
CA THR A 296 15.67 -20.33 18.94
C THR A 296 14.82 -19.23 19.56
N THR A 297 13.51 -19.44 19.58
CA THR A 297 12.52 -18.38 19.76
C THR A 297 12.18 -18.09 21.24
N PRO A 298 12.07 -16.81 21.66
CA PRO A 298 11.49 -16.45 22.96
C PRO A 298 10.00 -16.83 23.04
N LYS A 299 9.43 -16.75 24.24
CA LYS A 299 8.02 -17.08 24.51
C LYS A 299 7.08 -16.28 23.59
N GLY A 300 6.21 -16.98 22.88
CA GLY A 300 5.24 -16.36 21.97
C GLY A 300 5.78 -15.89 20.62
N MET A 301 7.09 -16.01 20.34
CA MET A 301 7.60 -15.85 18.98
C MET A 301 7.25 -17.09 18.16
N THR A 302 6.74 -16.88 16.94
CA THR A 302 6.41 -17.93 15.98
C THR A 302 7.46 -18.04 14.88
N LYS A 303 7.65 -19.25 14.35
CA LYS A 303 8.67 -19.63 13.37
C LYS A 303 7.99 -20.30 12.17
N SER A 304 8.29 -19.87 10.95
CA SER A 304 7.77 -20.53 9.75
C SER A 304 8.46 -21.87 9.49
N LYS A 305 7.80 -22.75 8.75
CA LYS A 305 8.49 -23.87 8.09
C LYS A 305 9.62 -23.34 7.19
N MET A 306 10.65 -24.15 6.99
CA MET A 306 11.77 -23.82 6.10
C MET A 306 11.28 -23.74 4.65
N LEU A 307 11.51 -22.60 4.00
CA LEU A 307 11.12 -22.34 2.62
C LEU A 307 12.35 -22.24 1.73
N LYS A 308 12.24 -22.65 0.46
CA LYS A 308 13.30 -22.50 -0.53
C LYS A 308 13.14 -21.20 -1.30
N HIS A 309 14.23 -20.45 -1.50
CA HIS A 309 14.20 -19.19 -2.23
C HIS A 309 13.83 -19.43 -3.71
N SER A 310 12.76 -18.79 -4.18
CA SER A 310 12.15 -19.06 -5.50
C SER A 310 13.08 -18.85 -6.70
N VAL A 311 14.13 -18.03 -6.55
CA VAL A 311 15.08 -17.67 -7.62
C VAL A 311 16.40 -18.43 -7.53
N SER A 312 16.78 -18.98 -6.37
CA SER A 312 18.14 -19.53 -6.14
C SER A 312 18.10 -20.93 -5.58
N ASN A 313 18.76 -21.87 -6.26
CA ASN A 313 18.68 -23.29 -5.94
C ASN A 313 19.51 -23.73 -4.71
N ASP A 314 20.23 -22.78 -4.11
CA ASP A 314 21.18 -22.91 -3.00
C ASP A 314 20.80 -22.07 -1.77
N ARG A 315 19.61 -21.41 -1.76
CA ARG A 315 19.17 -20.55 -0.65
C ARG A 315 17.86 -21.05 -0.03
N TRP A 316 17.84 -21.08 1.29
CA TRP A 316 16.72 -21.47 2.13
C TRP A 316 16.50 -20.40 3.20
N TYR A 317 15.26 -20.24 3.65
CA TYR A 317 14.92 -19.19 4.62
C TYR A 317 13.80 -19.62 5.58
N VAL A 318 13.81 -18.98 6.74
CA VAL A 318 12.78 -19.09 7.80
C VAL A 318 12.37 -17.67 8.19
N ASN A 319 11.06 -17.45 8.31
CA ASN A 319 10.52 -16.20 8.82
C ASN A 319 10.20 -16.39 10.31
N VAL A 320 10.55 -15.41 11.14
CA VAL A 320 10.11 -15.34 12.54
C VAL A 320 9.28 -14.09 12.78
N SER A 321 8.32 -14.17 13.70
CA SER A 321 7.48 -13.04 14.11
C SER A 321 7.10 -13.09 15.58
N TRP A 322 7.12 -11.94 16.25
CA TRP A 322 6.91 -11.84 17.70
C TRP A 322 6.28 -10.51 18.09
N THR A 323 5.32 -10.53 19.00
CA THR A 323 4.73 -9.33 19.61
C THR A 323 4.99 -9.42 21.13
N PRO A 324 6.04 -8.76 21.65
CA PRO A 324 6.34 -8.81 23.08
C PRO A 324 5.30 -8.03 23.91
N THR A 325 5.13 -8.45 25.16
CA THR A 325 4.23 -7.85 26.16
C THR A 325 5.02 -7.14 27.27
N GLU A 326 4.32 -6.51 28.21
CA GLU A 326 4.94 -5.94 29.43
C GLU A 326 5.73 -6.98 30.26
N MET A 327 5.36 -8.27 30.18
CA MET A 327 6.10 -9.37 30.83
C MET A 327 7.38 -9.78 30.09
N ASP A 328 7.61 -9.25 28.89
CA ASP A 328 8.75 -9.59 28.04
C ASP A 328 9.80 -8.46 27.98
N LEU A 329 9.71 -7.42 28.84
CA LEU A 329 10.71 -6.36 28.96
C LEU A 329 12.11 -6.94 29.28
N GLY A 330 13.16 -6.41 28.63
CA GLY A 330 14.55 -6.89 28.78
C GLY A 330 15.14 -7.52 27.50
N ASN A 331 16.26 -8.23 27.63
CA ASN A 331 17.04 -8.77 26.50
C ASN A 331 16.68 -10.23 26.17
N HIS A 332 16.27 -10.51 24.93
CA HIS A 332 15.86 -11.83 24.44
C HIS A 332 16.67 -12.24 23.20
N THR A 333 17.39 -13.34 23.30
CA THR A 333 18.40 -13.69 22.29
C THR A 333 18.01 -14.89 21.45
N ILE A 334 18.08 -14.69 20.14
CA ILE A 334 17.74 -15.68 19.11
C ILE A 334 19.03 -16.13 18.45
N CYS A 335 19.39 -17.38 18.68
CA CYS A 335 20.40 -18.08 17.93
C CYS A 335 19.80 -18.83 16.73
N CYS A 336 20.63 -19.03 15.70
CA CYS A 336 20.29 -19.69 14.45
C CYS A 336 21.40 -20.69 14.08
N ALA A 337 21.02 -21.91 13.70
CA ALA A 337 21.93 -22.92 13.16
C ALA A 337 21.26 -23.65 11.98
N ALA A 338 21.99 -23.87 10.88
CA ALA A 338 21.50 -24.55 9.69
C ALA A 338 22.25 -25.87 9.47
N PHE A 339 21.53 -26.93 9.13
CA PHE A 339 22.06 -28.28 9.02
C PHE A 339 21.86 -28.82 7.60
N ASP A 340 22.91 -29.37 7.01
CA ASP A 340 22.85 -30.07 5.72
C ASP A 340 22.46 -31.54 5.91
N SER A 341 21.79 -32.14 4.92
CA SER A 341 21.37 -33.55 4.91
C SER A 341 22.52 -34.57 4.89
N ILE A 342 23.77 -34.10 4.97
CA ILE A 342 24.99 -34.90 5.20
C ILE A 342 25.63 -34.54 6.56
N SER A 343 24.81 -34.18 7.55
CA SER A 343 25.19 -33.91 8.95
C SER A 343 26.28 -32.84 9.17
N GLN A 344 26.32 -31.81 8.31
CA GLN A 344 27.18 -30.64 8.50
C GLN A 344 26.36 -29.46 9.06
N ALA A 345 26.66 -29.07 10.30
CA ALA A 345 26.16 -27.83 10.89
C ALA A 345 26.90 -26.59 10.35
N SER A 346 26.19 -25.47 10.24
CA SER A 346 26.76 -24.13 10.06
C SER A 346 27.54 -23.69 11.31
N ASN A 347 28.17 -22.51 11.25
CA ASN A 347 28.40 -21.77 12.49
C ASN A 347 27.04 -21.34 13.08
N GLN A 348 26.91 -21.34 14.40
CA GLN A 348 25.79 -20.70 15.09
C GLN A 348 25.98 -19.17 15.02
N ILE A 349 24.89 -18.43 14.81
CA ILE A 349 24.87 -16.95 14.87
C ILE A 349 23.72 -16.55 15.80
N CYS A 350 23.92 -15.56 16.66
CA CYS A 350 22.90 -15.07 17.58
C CYS A 350 22.69 -13.56 17.42
N ILE A 351 21.46 -13.11 17.71
CA ILE A 351 21.06 -11.69 17.75
C ILE A 351 20.27 -11.41 19.04
N THR A 352 20.54 -10.27 19.66
CA THR A 352 19.93 -9.84 20.92
C THR A 352 18.77 -8.88 20.63
N LEU A 353 17.58 -9.17 21.13
CA LEU A 353 16.39 -8.32 20.98
C LEU A 353 16.06 -7.66 22.33
N GLN A 354 16.12 -6.33 22.42
CA GLN A 354 15.80 -5.61 23.65
C GLN A 354 14.37 -5.07 23.61
N VAL A 355 13.49 -5.61 24.44
CA VAL A 355 12.11 -5.12 24.54
C VAL A 355 12.08 -3.88 25.42
N ILE A 356 11.60 -2.77 24.86
CA ILE A 356 11.55 -1.45 25.51
C ILE A 356 10.11 -0.97 25.72
N ASN A 357 9.90 -0.27 26.84
CA ASN A 357 8.71 0.52 27.08
C ASN A 357 8.97 1.96 26.56
N ALA A 358 8.56 2.23 25.33
CA ALA A 358 8.68 3.53 24.70
C ALA A 358 7.41 3.84 23.89
N ASN A 359 7.03 5.12 23.82
CA ASN A 359 6.14 5.61 22.78
C ASN A 359 6.99 5.88 21.52
N LEU A 360 6.46 5.56 20.34
CA LEU A 360 7.16 5.81 19.07
C LEU A 360 6.20 6.37 18.04
N CYS A 361 6.74 7.25 17.21
CA CYS A 361 6.09 7.66 15.98
C CYS A 361 6.25 6.53 14.95
N GLY A 362 5.12 5.87 14.62
CA GLY A 362 5.10 4.72 13.70
C GLY A 362 5.52 5.06 12.27
N ASP A 363 5.80 4.04 11.47
CA ASP A 363 6.10 4.18 10.04
C ASP A 363 5.05 5.07 9.34
N SER A 364 5.50 6.15 8.69
CA SER A 364 4.62 7.05 7.95
C SER A 364 5.22 7.47 6.61
N ILE A 365 4.35 7.84 5.67
CA ILE A 365 4.73 8.42 4.39
C ILE A 365 4.17 9.84 4.38
N ASP A 366 4.99 10.83 4.03
CA ASP A 366 4.56 12.23 4.00
C ASP A 366 3.94 12.64 2.65
N ARG A 367 3.60 13.93 2.54
CA ARG A 367 2.98 14.54 1.35
C ARG A 367 3.83 14.39 0.07
N PHE A 368 5.15 14.22 0.21
CA PHE A 368 6.13 14.11 -0.87
C PHE A 368 6.59 12.67 -1.11
N ASN A 369 5.90 11.69 -0.53
CA ASN A 369 6.23 10.27 -0.60
C ASN A 369 7.57 9.88 0.07
N THR A 370 8.11 10.73 0.95
CA THR A 370 9.26 10.39 1.80
C THR A 370 8.82 9.38 2.86
N LYS A 371 9.55 8.25 2.96
CA LYS A 371 9.25 7.22 3.97
C LYS A 371 9.98 7.51 5.28
N TRP A 372 9.23 7.94 6.28
CA TRP A 372 9.68 8.11 7.66
C TRP A 372 9.53 6.80 8.42
N SER A 373 10.64 6.22 8.88
CA SER A 373 10.64 4.97 9.64
C SER A 373 10.40 5.20 11.14
N LEU A 374 9.86 4.19 11.80
CA LEU A 374 9.70 4.09 13.26
C LEU A 374 10.78 4.86 14.05
N THR A 375 10.38 5.90 14.78
CA THR A 375 11.29 6.81 15.51
C THR A 375 10.82 7.02 16.95
N GLN A 376 11.77 7.03 17.89
CA GLN A 376 11.52 7.21 19.32
C GLN A 376 11.01 8.62 19.67
N GLU A 377 10.21 8.70 20.73
CA GLU A 377 9.74 9.95 21.34
C GLU A 377 10.89 10.95 21.61
N ASN A 378 10.69 12.22 21.25
CA ASN A 378 11.63 13.34 21.37
C ASN A 378 12.94 13.19 20.57
N LYS A 379 12.98 12.36 19.52
CA LYS A 379 14.10 12.34 18.54
C LYS A 379 13.73 12.94 17.19
N GLN A 380 14.74 13.52 16.55
CA GLN A 380 14.71 14.02 15.17
C GLN A 380 15.24 12.93 14.22
N MET A 381 14.43 12.50 13.27
CA MET A 381 14.88 11.71 12.13
C MET A 381 15.39 12.66 11.04
N THR A 382 16.48 12.32 10.35
CA THR A 382 17.00 13.08 9.21
C THR A 382 17.26 12.12 8.05
N LEU A 383 16.88 12.52 6.85
CA LEU A 383 17.02 11.77 5.60
C LEU A 383 17.67 12.67 4.54
N SER A 384 18.65 12.14 3.82
CA SER A 384 19.16 12.82 2.62
C SER A 384 18.15 12.66 1.48
N CYS A 385 17.92 13.74 0.74
CA CYS A 385 17.02 13.75 -0.41
C CYS A 385 17.46 12.72 -1.47
N THR A 386 16.52 12.05 -2.14
CA THR A 386 16.82 11.07 -3.20
C THR A 386 16.10 11.43 -4.49
N GLY A 387 16.86 11.96 -5.46
CA GLY A 387 16.34 12.52 -6.70
C GLY A 387 17.39 13.42 -7.35
N GLU A 388 16.96 14.51 -8.00
CA GLU A 388 17.85 15.55 -8.52
C GLU A 388 18.17 16.65 -7.48
N HIS A 389 17.67 16.53 -6.24
CA HIS A 389 17.87 17.47 -5.12
C HIS A 389 19.03 17.03 -4.20
N VAL A 390 19.73 17.98 -3.55
CA VAL A 390 21.00 17.76 -2.85
C VAL A 390 21.02 18.34 -1.41
N GLY A 391 20.08 17.89 -0.58
CA GLY A 391 19.98 18.33 0.82
C GLY A 391 19.55 17.25 1.81
N ASN A 392 19.21 17.67 3.04
CA ASN A 392 18.79 16.81 4.15
C ASN A 392 17.47 17.31 4.75
N VAL A 393 16.37 16.56 4.53
CA VAL A 393 15.09 16.80 5.20
C VAL A 393 15.12 16.20 6.60
N SER A 394 14.53 16.89 7.58
CA SER A 394 14.46 16.41 8.97
C SER A 394 13.03 16.40 9.50
N ARG A 395 12.75 15.64 10.57
CA ARG A 395 11.41 15.53 11.16
C ARG A 395 11.46 15.08 12.61
N ASN A 396 10.71 15.75 13.49
CA ASN A 396 10.67 15.44 14.92
C ASN A 396 9.55 14.46 15.27
N CYS A 397 9.81 13.56 16.21
CA CYS A 397 8.81 12.78 16.90
C CYS A 397 8.46 13.44 18.24
N ARG A 398 7.24 13.96 18.39
CA ARG A 398 6.78 14.70 19.57
C ARG A 398 6.34 13.76 20.70
N SER A 399 6.21 14.33 21.90
CA SER A 399 5.76 13.58 23.09
C SER A 399 4.43 12.87 22.86
N GLY A 400 4.33 11.59 23.24
CA GLY A 400 3.17 10.73 22.99
C GLY A 400 3.13 10.06 21.60
N GLY A 401 4.25 10.02 20.86
CA GLY A 401 4.36 9.23 19.62
C GLY A 401 3.70 9.87 18.38
N ILE A 402 3.63 11.19 18.33
CA ILE A 402 3.02 11.95 17.22
C ILE A 402 4.12 12.59 16.37
N TRP A 403 4.12 12.34 15.06
CA TRP A 403 5.03 12.99 14.11
C TRP A 403 4.73 14.47 13.93
N ASP A 404 5.78 15.28 13.80
CA ASP A 404 5.68 16.67 13.36
C ASP A 404 5.53 16.78 11.83
N GLU A 405 5.38 18.01 11.34
CA GLU A 405 5.57 18.33 9.92
C GLU A 405 7.08 18.19 9.59
N PRO A 406 7.49 17.69 8.42
CA PRO A 406 8.90 17.62 8.07
C PRO A 406 9.47 19.01 7.74
N ASP A 407 10.68 19.26 8.22
CA ASP A 407 11.45 20.48 8.02
C ASP A 407 12.39 20.33 6.82
N TYR A 408 12.15 21.16 5.81
CA TYR A 408 12.88 21.23 4.53
C TYR A 408 13.82 22.45 4.46
N SER A 409 14.03 23.20 5.55
CA SER A 409 14.73 24.50 5.56
C SER A 409 16.25 24.46 5.33
N SER A 410 16.81 23.33 4.90
CA SER A 410 18.27 23.13 4.71
C SER A 410 18.77 23.22 3.26
N ASP A 411 17.87 23.37 2.28
CA ASP A 411 18.19 23.54 0.85
C ASP A 411 17.89 24.98 0.39
N ASP A 412 18.92 25.82 0.21
CA ASP A 412 18.77 27.19 -0.34
C ASP A 412 18.22 27.21 -1.79
N GLU A 413 18.29 26.09 -2.52
CA GLU A 413 17.73 25.96 -3.89
C GLU A 413 16.26 25.45 -3.89
N PHE A 414 15.70 25.04 -2.74
CA PHE A 414 14.38 24.39 -2.66
C PHE A 414 13.23 25.29 -3.09
N VAL A 415 13.16 26.53 -2.57
CA VAL A 415 12.08 27.49 -2.88
C VAL A 415 12.04 27.82 -4.37
N THR A 416 13.21 28.08 -4.97
CA THR A 416 13.37 28.33 -6.40
C THR A 416 12.94 27.11 -7.24
N THR A 417 13.15 25.90 -6.74
CA THR A 417 12.76 24.65 -7.42
C THR A 417 11.24 24.43 -7.37
N ILE A 418 10.59 24.61 -6.22
CA ILE A 418 9.13 24.49 -6.11
C ILE A 418 8.43 25.50 -7.04
N LEU A 419 8.92 26.74 -7.10
CA LEU A 419 8.37 27.75 -8.00
C LEU A 419 8.49 27.34 -9.48
N LYS A 420 9.61 26.73 -9.89
CA LYS A 420 9.78 26.20 -11.26
C LYS A 420 8.84 25.03 -11.55
N ASP A 421 8.70 24.08 -10.62
CA ASP A 421 7.84 22.91 -10.81
C ASP A 421 6.36 23.30 -10.90
N LEU A 422 5.90 24.21 -10.03
CA LEU A 422 4.56 24.78 -10.11
C LEU A 422 4.35 25.58 -11.41
N GLU A 423 5.36 26.33 -11.89
CA GLU A 423 5.27 27.07 -13.17
C GLU A 423 5.06 26.08 -14.31
N ASN A 424 5.88 25.04 -14.40
CA ASN A 424 5.79 23.98 -15.40
C ASN A 424 4.45 23.20 -15.35
N ILE A 425 3.91 22.95 -14.15
CA ILE A 425 2.59 22.33 -13.98
C ILE A 425 1.46 23.26 -14.45
N THR A 426 1.47 24.53 -14.03
CA THR A 426 0.40 25.51 -14.34
C THR A 426 0.43 26.02 -15.79
N ARG A 427 1.57 25.94 -16.47
CA ARG A 427 1.80 26.34 -17.87
C ARG A 427 1.05 25.51 -18.92
N ASN A 428 0.43 24.39 -18.52
CA ASN A 428 -0.31 23.53 -19.44
C ASN A 428 -1.55 24.22 -20.04
N ASN A 429 -1.87 23.92 -21.31
CA ASN A 429 -3.00 24.51 -22.06
C ASN A 429 -4.40 24.00 -21.62
N TYR A 430 -4.50 23.31 -20.48
CA TYR A 430 -5.76 22.79 -19.92
C TYR A 430 -6.34 23.76 -18.88
N GLU A 431 -7.62 23.60 -18.52
CA GLU A 431 -8.20 24.26 -17.35
C GLU A 431 -7.70 23.57 -16.06
N LEU A 432 -7.27 24.36 -15.08
CA LEU A 432 -6.93 23.89 -13.73
C LEU A 432 -8.21 23.76 -12.91
N ARG A 433 -8.37 22.66 -12.17
CA ARG A 433 -9.60 22.45 -11.37
C ARG A 433 -9.59 23.34 -10.13
N SER A 434 -10.78 23.59 -9.59
CA SER A 434 -10.97 24.28 -8.31
C SER A 434 -10.06 23.76 -7.17
N GLY A 435 -9.89 22.43 -7.06
CA GLY A 435 -8.94 21.85 -6.10
C GLY A 435 -7.48 22.24 -6.37
N ASP A 436 -7.04 22.19 -7.63
CA ASP A 436 -5.67 22.50 -8.05
C ASP A 436 -5.35 23.99 -7.82
N LEU A 437 -6.29 24.88 -8.17
CA LEU A 437 -6.20 26.33 -7.95
C LEU A 437 -6.09 26.69 -6.45
N LEU A 438 -6.89 26.04 -5.60
CA LEU A 438 -6.85 26.24 -4.15
C LEU A 438 -5.52 25.76 -3.55
N THR A 439 -5.03 24.58 -3.97
CA THR A 439 -3.74 24.04 -3.53
C THR A 439 -2.58 24.93 -3.96
N ALA A 440 -2.54 25.36 -5.23
CA ALA A 440 -1.50 26.26 -5.72
C ALA A 440 -1.49 27.61 -4.97
N SER A 441 -2.67 28.19 -4.71
CA SER A 441 -2.78 29.44 -3.93
C SER A 441 -2.33 29.29 -2.48
N SER A 442 -2.57 28.12 -1.86
CA SER A 442 -2.09 27.84 -0.50
C SER A 442 -0.58 27.70 -0.44
N ILE A 443 0.04 27.02 -1.43
CA ILE A 443 1.50 26.87 -1.49
C ILE A 443 2.17 28.23 -1.76
N LEU A 444 1.56 29.09 -2.57
CA LEU A 444 2.07 30.45 -2.79
C LEU A 444 1.99 31.31 -1.52
N ASP A 445 0.95 31.18 -0.70
CA ASP A 445 0.81 31.91 0.57
C ASP A 445 1.81 31.46 1.65
N GLU A 446 2.26 30.21 1.57
CA GLU A 446 3.31 29.62 2.42
C GLU A 446 4.72 30.01 1.92
N ILE A 447 4.98 29.96 0.60
CA ILE A 447 6.23 30.44 0.00
C ILE A 447 6.41 31.96 0.17
N ALA A 448 5.32 32.73 0.25
CA ALA A 448 5.36 34.19 0.32
C ALA A 448 6.14 34.75 1.52
N THR A 449 6.29 33.98 2.61
CA THR A 449 7.08 34.35 3.80
C THR A 449 8.51 33.82 3.81
N HIS A 450 8.94 33.09 2.77
CA HIS A 450 10.24 32.45 2.66
C HIS A 450 11.06 32.96 1.47
N VAL A 451 11.09 34.29 1.29
CA VAL A 451 11.93 34.95 0.28
C VAL A 451 13.40 34.97 0.73
N ILE A 452 14.31 34.57 -0.16
CA ILE A 452 15.73 34.39 0.15
C ILE A 452 16.46 35.73 0.02
N ASN A 453 17.23 36.11 1.05
CA ASN A 453 18.15 37.26 1.01
C ASN A 453 19.45 36.88 0.27
N ASP A 454 19.41 36.92 -1.06
CA ASP A 454 20.57 36.70 -1.92
C ASP A 454 20.70 37.82 -2.98
N GLU A 455 21.72 37.77 -3.84
CA GLU A 455 22.09 38.82 -4.81
C GLU A 455 20.90 39.35 -5.64
N ASP A 456 20.90 40.66 -5.96
CA ASP A 456 19.75 41.36 -6.59
C ASP A 456 19.23 40.66 -7.87
N GLU A 457 20.09 39.96 -8.64
CA GLU A 457 19.67 39.18 -9.83
C GLU A 457 18.83 37.93 -9.49
N LEU A 458 19.08 37.24 -8.38
CA LEU A 458 18.31 36.04 -8.01
C LEU A 458 16.90 36.40 -7.56
N SER A 459 16.74 37.50 -6.80
CA SER A 459 15.42 38.00 -6.39
C SER A 459 14.55 38.40 -7.59
N LEU A 460 15.16 39.00 -8.62
CA LEU A 460 14.52 39.30 -9.90
C LEU A 460 14.02 38.03 -10.62
N TYR A 461 14.84 36.99 -10.65
CA TYR A 461 14.51 35.72 -11.30
C TYR A 461 13.36 34.98 -10.58
N GLN A 462 13.38 34.93 -9.24
CA GLN A 462 12.27 34.35 -8.47
C GLN A 462 10.97 35.15 -8.66
N LEU A 463 11.04 36.49 -8.69
CA LEU A 463 9.88 37.36 -8.90
C LEU A 463 9.25 37.18 -10.30
N ASP A 464 10.03 36.92 -11.35
CA ASP A 464 9.46 36.63 -12.68
C ASP A 464 8.73 35.27 -12.72
N ILE A 465 9.27 34.24 -12.06
CA ILE A 465 8.61 32.93 -11.95
C ILE A 465 7.32 33.06 -11.14
N PHE A 466 7.36 33.76 -10.00
CA PHE A 466 6.19 34.03 -9.16
C PHE A 466 5.11 34.83 -9.92
N GLY A 467 5.51 35.86 -10.68
CA GLY A 467 4.61 36.59 -11.56
C GLY A 467 4.01 35.73 -12.69
N SER A 468 4.80 34.81 -13.25
CA SER A 468 4.35 33.85 -14.28
C SER A 468 3.35 32.83 -13.73
N LEU A 469 3.57 32.35 -12.50
CA LEU A 469 2.63 31.51 -11.74
C LEU A 469 1.29 32.22 -11.55
N CYS A 470 1.30 33.44 -11.03
CA CYS A 470 0.09 34.24 -10.85
C CYS A 470 -0.62 34.50 -12.20
N ASN A 471 0.13 34.71 -13.29
CA ASN A 471 -0.42 34.87 -14.63
C ASN A 471 -1.15 33.61 -15.13
N ASN A 472 -0.57 32.42 -14.91
CA ASN A 472 -1.15 31.13 -15.29
C ASN A 472 -2.41 30.80 -14.47
N LEU A 473 -2.40 31.11 -13.17
CA LEU A 473 -3.56 30.90 -12.29
C LEU A 473 -4.73 31.82 -12.65
N LEU A 474 -4.44 33.08 -13.02
CA LEU A 474 -5.44 34.11 -13.37
C LEU A 474 -5.86 34.12 -14.85
N ASP A 475 -5.48 33.09 -15.61
CA ASP A 475 -5.89 32.89 -17.00
C ASP A 475 -7.42 32.72 -17.13
N GLU A 476 -8.01 33.30 -18.19
CA GLU A 476 -9.45 33.23 -18.48
C GLU A 476 -9.98 31.79 -18.59
N ARG A 477 -9.13 30.82 -18.96
CA ARG A 477 -9.45 29.38 -18.97
C ARG A 477 -9.93 28.87 -17.61
N ASN A 478 -9.43 29.43 -16.50
CA ASN A 478 -9.72 28.98 -15.14
C ASN A 478 -10.98 29.65 -14.55
N HIS A 479 -11.71 30.47 -15.32
CA HIS A 479 -12.77 31.34 -14.80
C HIS A 479 -13.92 30.58 -14.09
N GLU A 480 -14.40 29.49 -14.68
CA GLU A 480 -15.48 28.68 -14.06
C GLU A 480 -14.98 27.90 -12.84
N SER A 481 -13.75 27.38 -12.85
CA SER A 481 -13.13 26.73 -11.69
C SER A 481 -12.85 27.70 -10.52
N TRP A 482 -12.50 28.97 -10.80
CA TRP A 482 -12.42 30.03 -9.77
C TRP A 482 -13.78 30.40 -9.19
N LYS A 483 -14.79 30.49 -10.05
CA LYS A 483 -16.18 30.76 -9.67
C LYS A 483 -16.78 29.63 -8.83
N GLU A 484 -16.46 28.37 -9.12
CA GLU A 484 -16.85 27.21 -8.31
C GLU A 484 -16.27 27.29 -6.87
N LEU A 485 -15.04 27.77 -6.71
CA LEU A 485 -14.45 28.03 -5.39
C LEU A 485 -15.20 29.13 -4.63
N ASN A 486 -15.57 30.22 -5.33
CA ASN A 486 -16.27 31.35 -4.75
C ASN A 486 -17.70 30.97 -4.30
N ASP A 487 -18.45 30.26 -5.14
CA ASP A 487 -19.80 29.74 -4.82
C ASP A 487 -19.80 28.75 -3.65
N LYS A 488 -18.67 28.08 -3.39
CA LYS A 488 -18.44 27.20 -2.22
C LYS A 488 -17.93 27.94 -0.98
N GLY A 489 -17.70 29.26 -1.04
CA GLY A 489 -17.18 30.05 0.07
C GLY A 489 -15.70 29.79 0.39
N SER A 490 -14.90 29.37 -0.60
CA SER A 490 -13.48 29.05 -0.44
C SER A 490 -12.57 30.29 -0.54
N ASN A 491 -11.37 30.18 0.02
CA ASN A 491 -10.42 31.28 0.23
C ASN A 491 -9.48 31.51 -0.96
N GLY A 492 -9.43 30.61 -1.95
CA GLY A 492 -8.31 30.52 -2.90
C GLY A 492 -7.87 31.83 -3.57
N VAL A 493 -8.81 32.67 -4.00
CA VAL A 493 -8.46 33.95 -4.66
C VAL A 493 -7.96 35.01 -3.67
N THR A 494 -8.51 35.05 -2.45
CA THR A 494 -8.06 36.00 -1.42
C THR A 494 -6.72 35.56 -0.82
N SER A 495 -6.49 34.24 -0.69
CA SER A 495 -5.18 33.65 -0.41
C SER A 495 -4.14 33.99 -1.48
N LEU A 496 -4.46 33.84 -2.78
CA LEU A 496 -3.54 34.20 -3.87
C LEU A 496 -3.14 35.68 -3.81
N VAL A 497 -4.11 36.58 -3.60
CA VAL A 497 -3.86 38.03 -3.51
C VAL A 497 -3.06 38.38 -2.25
N LYS A 498 -3.35 37.75 -1.12
CA LYS A 498 -2.54 37.86 0.12
C LYS A 498 -1.11 37.38 -0.10
N ALA A 499 -0.91 36.26 -0.80
CA ALA A 499 0.39 35.71 -1.12
C ALA A 499 1.22 36.69 -1.97
N VAL A 500 0.64 37.27 -3.03
CA VAL A 500 1.29 38.27 -3.88
C VAL A 500 1.65 39.53 -3.08
N THR A 501 0.72 40.03 -2.26
CA THR A 501 0.96 41.18 -1.37
C THR A 501 2.15 40.90 -0.44
N THR A 502 2.19 39.71 0.17
CA THR A 502 3.22 39.32 1.14
C THR A 502 4.58 39.13 0.45
N TYR A 503 4.63 38.38 -0.64
CA TYR A 503 5.86 38.12 -1.39
C TYR A 503 6.48 39.42 -1.95
N THR A 504 5.66 40.32 -2.52
CA THR A 504 6.16 41.61 -3.02
C THR A 504 6.59 42.56 -1.90
N ASN A 505 5.96 42.50 -0.71
CA ASN A 505 6.43 43.21 0.49
C ASN A 505 7.80 42.70 0.97
N GLU A 506 7.99 41.38 1.08
CA GLU A 506 9.26 40.79 1.50
C GLU A 506 10.38 41.11 0.50
N VAL A 507 10.14 40.92 -0.80
CA VAL A 507 11.07 41.33 -1.88
C VAL A 507 11.48 42.81 -1.77
N ASN A 508 10.58 43.71 -1.38
CA ASN A 508 10.87 45.15 -1.17
C ASN A 508 11.90 45.41 -0.06
N GLN A 509 11.99 44.53 0.94
CA GLN A 509 12.95 44.65 2.04
C GLN A 509 14.37 44.23 1.60
N ILE A 510 14.48 43.33 0.62
CA ILE A 510 15.73 42.72 0.15
C ILE A 510 16.43 43.59 -0.91
N ILE A 511 15.67 44.05 -1.92
CA ILE A 511 16.19 44.82 -3.06
C ILE A 511 17.09 45.97 -2.60
N ASN A 512 18.24 46.19 -3.23
CA ASN A 512 19.10 47.36 -2.98
C ASN A 512 19.13 48.39 -4.11
N THR A 513 18.53 48.08 -5.25
CA THR A 513 18.49 48.98 -6.42
C THR A 513 17.58 50.21 -6.22
N GLU A 514 18.00 51.36 -6.76
CA GLU A 514 17.15 52.57 -6.85
C GLU A 514 16.11 52.46 -7.97
N ALA A 515 16.34 51.59 -8.95
CA ALA A 515 15.40 51.33 -10.04
C ALA A 515 14.25 50.44 -9.56
N ALA A 516 13.00 50.84 -9.83
CA ALA A 516 11.87 49.96 -9.62
C ALA A 516 11.93 48.74 -10.55
N LEU A 517 11.80 47.54 -9.96
CA LEU A 517 11.63 46.27 -10.65
C LEU A 517 10.18 46.16 -11.12
N ILE A 518 9.97 45.61 -12.32
CA ILE A 518 8.64 45.50 -12.94
C ILE A 518 8.53 44.16 -13.65
N ILE A 519 7.54 43.36 -13.26
CA ILE A 519 7.15 42.11 -13.94
C ILE A 519 5.77 42.34 -14.56
N ALA A 520 5.71 42.41 -15.88
CA ALA A 520 4.47 42.56 -16.64
C ALA A 520 4.11 41.24 -17.34
N LYS A 521 2.88 40.75 -17.11
CA LYS A 521 2.30 39.56 -17.73
C LYS A 521 0.85 39.87 -18.15
N ASP A 522 0.23 39.00 -18.95
CA ASP A 522 -1.08 39.24 -19.60
C ASP A 522 -2.25 39.49 -18.64
N ASN A 523 -2.20 38.92 -17.44
CA ASN A 523 -3.26 38.97 -16.41
C ASN A 523 -2.84 39.74 -15.14
N VAL A 524 -1.54 39.95 -14.92
CA VAL A 524 -0.99 40.58 -13.71
C VAL A 524 0.25 41.44 -14.03
N VAL A 525 0.36 42.60 -13.41
CA VAL A 525 1.55 43.47 -13.48
C VAL A 525 1.99 43.84 -12.07
N MET A 526 3.18 43.40 -11.67
CA MET A 526 3.79 43.68 -10.36
C MET A 526 4.91 44.71 -10.51
N GLN A 527 5.02 45.66 -9.60
CA GLN A 527 6.08 46.66 -9.55
C GLN A 527 6.53 46.87 -8.09
N VAL A 528 7.83 46.83 -7.83
CA VAL A 528 8.45 47.02 -6.50
C VAL A 528 9.60 48.02 -6.64
N GLY A 529 9.72 49.01 -5.75
CA GLY A 529 10.79 50.00 -5.86
C GLY A 529 10.96 50.92 -4.64
N LYS A 530 12.10 51.62 -4.59
CA LYS A 530 12.43 52.51 -3.47
C LYS A 530 11.85 53.92 -3.64
N ALA A 531 11.63 54.60 -2.51
CA ALA A 531 10.90 55.86 -2.45
C ALA A 531 11.77 57.08 -2.87
N GLY A 532 11.91 57.29 -4.19
CA GLY A 532 12.62 58.41 -4.82
C GLY A 532 12.11 59.80 -4.40
N SER A 533 12.80 60.86 -4.83
CA SER A 533 12.58 62.25 -4.34
C SER A 533 11.19 62.84 -4.62
N ASP A 534 10.52 62.39 -5.69
CA ASP A 534 9.31 63.00 -6.24
C ASP A 534 8.01 62.32 -5.77
N GLU A 535 6.87 62.67 -6.40
CA GLU A 535 5.58 62.00 -6.18
C GLU A 535 5.61 60.59 -6.79
N ILE A 536 5.22 59.57 -6.01
CA ILE A 536 5.17 58.19 -6.50
C ILE A 536 3.91 58.07 -7.36
N SER A 537 4.08 57.66 -8.62
CA SER A 537 3.00 57.42 -9.58
C SER A 537 3.22 56.09 -10.28
N VAL A 538 2.26 55.17 -10.19
CA VAL A 538 2.33 53.83 -10.81
C VAL A 538 1.06 53.51 -11.62
N PRO A 539 1.16 52.71 -12.71
CA PRO A 539 2.36 52.06 -13.24
C PRO A 539 3.36 53.05 -13.88
N ASP A 540 4.64 52.68 -13.93
CA ASP A 540 5.65 53.41 -14.72
C ASP A 540 5.43 53.18 -16.23
N ARG A 541 4.58 54.02 -16.83
CA ARG A 541 4.22 53.96 -18.27
C ARG A 541 5.40 54.12 -19.23
N SER A 542 6.59 54.50 -18.75
CA SER A 542 7.81 54.51 -19.59
C SER A 542 8.44 53.13 -19.74
N LYS A 543 8.12 52.19 -18.84
CA LYS A 543 8.61 50.81 -18.82
C LYS A 543 7.53 49.75 -19.03
N THR A 544 6.26 50.08 -18.76
CA THR A 544 5.12 49.17 -18.97
C THR A 544 4.46 49.29 -20.35
N SER A 545 5.08 50.01 -21.31
CA SER A 545 4.50 50.35 -22.63
C SER A 545 3.90 49.18 -23.39
N ASP A 546 4.48 47.99 -23.25
CA ASP A 546 4.15 46.80 -24.03
C ASP A 546 3.12 45.91 -23.30
N SER A 547 2.48 46.42 -22.25
CA SER A 547 1.56 45.69 -21.38
C SER A 547 0.19 46.37 -21.26
N TRP A 548 -0.85 45.57 -21.00
CA TRP A 548 -2.25 45.98 -20.97
C TRP A 548 -2.58 47.14 -20.00
N ILE A 549 -1.76 47.37 -18.96
CA ILE A 549 -1.98 48.48 -18.01
C ILE A 549 -1.52 49.84 -18.57
N ALA A 550 -0.70 49.87 -19.63
CA ALA A 550 -0.30 51.12 -20.30
C ALA A 550 -1.44 51.74 -21.13
N ASP A 551 -2.34 50.93 -21.68
CA ASP A 551 -3.56 51.38 -22.35
C ASP A 551 -4.64 51.84 -21.35
N SER A 552 -4.70 51.23 -20.16
CA SER A 552 -5.71 51.58 -19.16
C SER A 552 -5.55 52.99 -18.61
N VAL A 553 -6.66 53.65 -18.25
CA VAL A 553 -6.67 54.95 -17.57
C VAL A 553 -6.32 54.84 -16.08
N THR A 554 -6.16 53.61 -15.56
CA THR A 554 -5.88 53.34 -14.13
C THR A 554 -4.50 53.87 -13.70
N GLU A 555 -4.44 54.54 -12.55
CA GLU A 555 -3.19 55.04 -11.94
C GLU A 555 -3.31 55.19 -10.41
N ILE A 556 -2.21 55.00 -9.68
CA ILE A 556 -2.09 55.22 -8.23
C ILE A 556 -1.05 56.31 -7.99
N LYS A 557 -1.38 57.30 -7.15
CA LYS A 557 -0.49 58.42 -6.78
C LYS A 557 -0.40 58.60 -5.26
N LEU A 558 0.83 58.77 -4.76
CA LEU A 558 1.12 59.05 -3.35
C LEU A 558 2.05 60.26 -3.20
N LYS A 559 1.54 61.27 -2.49
CA LYS A 559 2.22 62.55 -2.25
C LYS A 559 3.26 62.45 -1.13
N LYS A 560 4.54 62.50 -1.50
CA LYS A 560 5.67 62.29 -0.57
C LYS A 560 5.68 63.22 0.65
N ASN A 561 5.21 64.46 0.52
CA ASN A 561 5.23 65.48 1.59
C ASN A 561 4.46 65.09 2.88
N ILE A 562 3.61 64.06 2.83
CA ILE A 562 2.82 63.63 3.99
C ILE A 562 3.58 62.57 4.82
N CYS A 563 4.49 61.79 4.20
CA CYS A 563 5.18 60.67 4.84
C CYS A 563 6.72 60.80 4.79
N GLY A 564 7.27 61.62 5.70
CA GLY A 564 8.70 61.75 5.93
C GLY A 564 9.30 60.49 6.57
N GLY A 565 9.86 59.59 5.75
CA GLY A 565 10.46 58.33 6.21
C GLY A 565 10.05 57.08 5.42
N LEU A 566 9.37 57.23 4.28
CA LEU A 566 9.21 56.17 3.28
C LEU A 566 10.56 55.66 2.79
N THR A 567 10.71 54.34 2.70
CA THR A 567 11.89 53.64 2.16
C THR A 567 11.57 52.91 0.86
N GLY A 568 10.35 52.37 0.69
CA GLY A 568 9.93 51.69 -0.53
C GLY A 568 8.40 51.62 -0.73
N TYR A 569 8.00 51.10 -1.87
CA TYR A 569 6.61 50.84 -2.24
C TYR A 569 6.51 49.59 -3.14
N SER A 570 5.35 48.97 -3.14
CA SER A 570 5.01 47.80 -3.96
C SER A 570 3.59 47.97 -4.49
N SER A 571 3.35 47.57 -5.73
CA SER A 571 2.05 47.74 -6.40
C SER A 571 1.77 46.61 -7.37
N THR A 572 0.56 46.05 -7.34
CA THR A 572 0.15 44.99 -8.26
C THR A 572 -1.21 45.29 -8.90
N PHE A 573 -1.27 45.25 -10.23
CA PHE A 573 -2.52 45.39 -10.99
C PHE A 573 -2.96 44.02 -11.53
N TYR A 574 -4.23 43.68 -11.32
CA TYR A 574 -4.82 42.39 -11.72
C TYR A 574 -5.98 42.60 -12.69
N ARG A 575 -5.88 42.04 -13.89
CA ARG A 575 -6.77 42.33 -15.03
C ARG A 575 -8.18 41.75 -14.85
N ASN A 576 -8.27 40.43 -14.68
CA ASN A 576 -9.51 39.66 -14.78
C ASN A 576 -9.99 39.06 -13.44
N ILE A 577 -9.34 39.41 -12.31
CA ILE A 577 -9.60 38.79 -11.01
C ILE A 577 -10.90 39.30 -10.32
N SER A 578 -11.43 40.44 -10.75
CA SER A 578 -12.54 41.15 -10.08
C SER A 578 -13.84 40.34 -10.01
N SER A 579 -14.09 39.46 -10.98
CA SER A 579 -15.23 38.53 -10.98
C SER A 579 -15.12 37.38 -9.96
N PHE A 580 -13.91 37.08 -9.47
CA PHE A 580 -13.65 35.92 -8.61
C PHE A 580 -13.77 36.23 -7.11
N PHE A 581 -13.76 37.50 -6.70
CA PHE A 581 -13.82 37.89 -5.29
C PHE A 581 -15.17 37.52 -4.64
N PRO A 582 -15.17 37.15 -3.33
CA PRO A 582 -16.41 36.89 -2.61
C PRO A 582 -17.27 38.14 -2.47
N LYS A 583 -18.57 37.97 -2.75
CA LYS A 583 -19.55 39.07 -2.85
C LYS A 583 -20.13 39.45 -1.49
N TYR A 584 -19.27 39.84 -0.55
CA TYR A 584 -19.61 40.29 0.80
C TYR A 584 -19.17 41.73 1.06
N LEU A 585 -20.01 42.54 1.70
CA LEU A 585 -19.78 43.95 2.02
C LEU A 585 -19.99 44.20 3.52
N ILE A 586 -19.10 44.96 4.16
CA ILE A 586 -19.30 45.50 5.51
C ILE A 586 -20.10 46.79 5.42
N LEU A 587 -21.33 46.78 5.93
CA LEU A 587 -22.19 47.95 6.08
C LEU A 587 -22.54 48.15 7.56
N ASN A 588 -22.21 49.32 8.10
CA ASN A 588 -22.47 49.70 9.51
C ASN A 588 -21.98 48.64 10.53
N GLY A 589 -20.84 48.03 10.26
CA GLY A 589 -20.23 46.99 11.11
C GLY A 589 -20.82 45.57 10.96
N ASN A 590 -21.78 45.36 10.06
CA ASN A 590 -22.33 44.04 9.74
C ASN A 590 -21.95 43.60 8.33
N VAL A 591 -21.57 42.33 8.17
CA VAL A 591 -21.29 41.72 6.86
C VAL A 591 -22.61 41.35 6.18
N GLN A 592 -22.76 41.71 4.90
CA GLN A 592 -23.94 41.41 4.09
C GLN A 592 -23.53 40.90 2.69
N PRO A 593 -24.23 39.91 2.10
CA PRO A 593 -23.99 39.50 0.73
C PRO A 593 -24.49 40.56 -0.28
N PHE A 594 -23.88 40.63 -1.46
CA PHE A 594 -24.36 41.48 -2.54
C PHE A 594 -25.67 40.93 -3.10
N ASN A 595 -26.82 41.44 -2.65
CA ASN A 595 -28.15 41.06 -3.14
C ASN A 595 -28.47 41.66 -4.53
N GLY A 596 -27.55 41.51 -5.49
CA GLY A 596 -27.63 42.11 -6.84
C GLY A 596 -27.50 43.64 -6.88
N SER A 597 -27.20 44.28 -5.75
CA SER A 597 -27.13 45.74 -5.59
C SER A 597 -25.71 46.33 -5.67
N PHE A 598 -24.70 45.48 -5.83
CA PHE A 598 -23.29 45.87 -5.90
C PHE A 598 -22.55 44.90 -6.83
N ASP A 599 -21.60 45.41 -7.61
CA ASP A 599 -20.66 44.60 -8.39
C ASP A 599 -19.32 45.33 -8.58
N VAL A 600 -18.23 44.60 -8.81
CA VAL A 600 -16.89 45.19 -8.97
C VAL A 600 -16.66 45.58 -10.43
N ASN A 601 -16.73 46.88 -10.73
CA ASN A 601 -16.67 47.40 -12.11
C ASN A 601 -15.30 47.97 -12.50
N SER A 602 -14.24 47.39 -11.97
CA SER A 602 -12.85 47.84 -12.13
C SER A 602 -11.88 46.66 -12.13
N ILE A 603 -10.64 46.91 -12.55
CA ILE A 603 -9.51 46.03 -12.24
C ILE A 603 -9.14 46.17 -10.76
N ILE A 604 -8.58 45.12 -10.15
CA ILE A 604 -8.10 45.19 -8.75
C ILE A 604 -6.68 45.76 -8.75
N ALA A 605 -6.38 46.63 -7.78
CA ALA A 605 -5.07 47.26 -7.65
C ALA A 605 -4.60 47.21 -6.19
N ASP A 606 -3.51 46.49 -5.93
CA ASP A 606 -2.81 46.51 -4.65
C ASP A 606 -1.76 47.63 -4.62
N PHE A 607 -1.61 48.29 -3.48
CA PHE A 607 -0.51 49.22 -3.24
C PHE A 607 -0.14 49.31 -1.76
N THR A 608 1.07 48.86 -1.46
CA THR A 608 1.68 48.85 -0.13
C THR A 608 2.90 49.76 -0.10
N ILE A 609 3.22 50.28 1.10
CA ILE A 609 4.38 51.14 1.30
C ILE A 609 5.18 50.70 2.53
N TYR A 610 6.49 50.85 2.42
CA TYR A 610 7.47 50.45 3.41
C TYR A 610 8.20 51.69 3.94
N GLY A 611 8.46 51.73 5.24
CA GLY A 611 9.14 52.85 5.89
C GLY A 611 8.69 53.08 7.33
N LYS A 612 9.11 54.23 7.89
CA LYS A 612 8.75 54.61 9.25
C LYS A 612 7.27 55.03 9.31
N SER A 613 6.56 54.53 10.33
CA SER A 613 5.12 54.76 10.53
C SER A 613 4.69 56.21 10.28
N CYS A 614 4.00 56.41 9.17
CA CYS A 614 3.32 57.64 8.81
C CYS A 614 1.88 57.56 9.33
N SER A 615 1.30 58.69 9.75
CA SER A 615 0.02 58.72 10.47
C SER A 615 -1.14 59.31 9.68
N ASP A 616 -0.85 59.82 8.48
CA ASP A 616 -1.80 60.48 7.60
C ASP A 616 -1.40 60.13 6.16
N TYR A 617 -2.25 59.37 5.46
CA TYR A 617 -2.00 58.92 4.09
C TYR A 617 -3.08 59.50 3.17
N SER A 618 -2.67 59.89 1.96
CA SER A 618 -3.58 60.27 0.88
C SER A 618 -3.10 59.55 -0.38
N ILE A 619 -3.56 58.30 -0.53
CA ILE A 619 -3.32 57.46 -1.70
C ILE A 619 -4.49 57.72 -2.65
N ILE A 620 -4.21 58.32 -3.80
CA ILE A 620 -5.21 58.67 -4.81
C ILE A 620 -5.16 57.61 -5.90
N ILE A 621 -6.26 56.89 -6.10
CA ILE A 621 -6.37 55.86 -7.15
C ILE A 621 -7.46 56.26 -8.12
N LYS A 622 -7.08 56.38 -9.39
CA LYS A 622 -8.02 56.50 -10.51
C LYS A 622 -8.28 55.09 -11.02
N PHE A 623 -9.54 54.65 -11.02
CA PHE A 623 -9.97 53.39 -11.62
C PHE A 623 -10.78 53.65 -12.90
N GLU A 624 -10.52 52.86 -13.93
CA GLU A 624 -11.30 52.81 -15.17
C GLU A 624 -12.55 51.91 -14.99
N HIS A 625 -13.66 52.28 -15.64
CA HIS A 625 -14.91 51.53 -15.59
C HIS A 625 -14.95 50.44 -16.67
N LEU A 626 -15.08 49.18 -16.27
CA LEU A 626 -15.16 48.04 -17.21
C LEU A 626 -16.50 48.00 -17.97
N LEU A 627 -17.59 48.46 -17.35
CA LEU A 627 -18.94 48.54 -17.91
C LEU A 627 -19.54 49.94 -17.74
N VAL A 628 -20.39 50.34 -18.69
CA VAL A 628 -21.04 51.65 -18.76
C VAL A 628 -22.49 51.57 -18.24
N ASN A 629 -23.06 52.71 -17.79
CA ASN A 629 -24.44 52.89 -17.29
C ASN A 629 -24.72 52.47 -15.82
N TYR A 630 -23.71 52.46 -14.96
CA TYR A 630 -23.88 52.31 -13.51
C TYR A 630 -24.10 53.68 -12.84
N SER A 631 -24.86 53.75 -11.73
CA SER A 631 -25.44 55.03 -11.26
C SER A 631 -24.75 55.72 -10.08
N THR A 632 -24.08 54.99 -9.18
CA THR A 632 -23.33 55.60 -8.06
C THR A 632 -22.10 54.75 -7.70
N PRO A 633 -20.87 55.30 -7.76
CA PRO A 633 -19.64 54.60 -7.40
C PRO A 633 -19.48 54.39 -5.90
N PHE A 634 -18.66 53.41 -5.52
CA PHE A 634 -18.31 53.10 -4.14
C PHE A 634 -16.83 52.67 -4.07
N CYS A 635 -15.98 53.51 -3.46
CA CYS A 635 -14.60 53.12 -3.17
C CYS A 635 -14.57 52.04 -2.09
N GLY A 636 -13.73 51.02 -2.27
CA GLY A 636 -13.55 49.99 -1.26
C GLY A 636 -12.15 49.37 -1.27
N PHE A 637 -11.92 48.51 -0.30
CA PHE A 637 -10.74 47.66 -0.18
C PHE A 637 -11.16 46.30 0.39
N TRP A 638 -10.32 45.28 0.23
CA TRP A 638 -10.55 43.97 0.84
C TRP A 638 -10.03 43.94 2.28
N ASP A 639 -10.94 43.88 3.25
CA ASP A 639 -10.62 43.73 4.67
C ASP A 639 -10.45 42.25 5.01
N PHE A 640 -9.19 41.80 5.04
CA PHE A 640 -8.82 40.43 5.46
C PHE A 640 -9.14 40.13 6.94
N GLY A 641 -9.34 41.16 7.78
CA GLY A 641 -9.65 41.04 9.20
C GLY A 641 -11.15 41.07 9.54
N ALA A 642 -12.03 41.05 8.53
CA ALA A 642 -13.47 41.26 8.68
C ALA A 642 -14.13 40.34 9.75
N PRO A 643 -14.67 40.91 10.85
CA PRO A 643 -15.24 40.14 11.95
C PRO A 643 -16.36 39.17 11.53
N ASN A 644 -16.39 37.99 12.16
CA ASN A 644 -17.32 36.90 11.87
C ASN A 644 -17.24 36.33 10.44
N THR A 645 -16.14 36.60 9.73
CA THR A 645 -15.77 35.88 8.49
C THR A 645 -14.44 35.15 8.69
N THR A 646 -14.24 34.06 7.95
CA THR A 646 -12.95 33.34 7.88
C THR A 646 -12.07 33.82 6.71
N ASN A 647 -12.59 34.70 5.84
CA ASN A 647 -12.04 34.93 4.49
C ASN A 647 -11.84 36.42 4.15
N GLY A 648 -12.38 37.34 4.96
CA GLY A 648 -12.44 38.77 4.68
C GLY A 648 -13.75 39.23 4.01
N ALA A 649 -13.91 40.55 3.82
CA ALA A 649 -15.03 41.17 3.12
C ALA A 649 -14.64 42.53 2.52
N TRP A 650 -15.42 43.04 1.55
CA TRP A 650 -15.25 44.41 1.07
C TRP A 650 -15.63 45.43 2.15
N SER A 651 -14.83 46.48 2.29
CA SER A 651 -15.04 47.58 3.24
C SER A 651 -14.78 48.93 2.58
N SER A 652 -15.48 49.98 2.99
CA SER A 652 -15.19 51.37 2.61
C SER A 652 -14.56 52.20 3.73
N PHE A 653 -14.24 51.58 4.87
CA PHE A 653 -13.63 52.28 6.01
C PHE A 653 -12.35 52.99 5.58
N GLY A 654 -12.21 54.28 5.83
CA GLY A 654 -11.01 55.03 5.45
C GLY A 654 -10.85 55.29 3.93
N SER A 655 -11.91 55.10 3.14
CA SER A 655 -11.94 55.42 1.70
C SER A 655 -13.03 56.43 1.36
N ARG A 656 -12.83 57.24 0.31
CA ARG A 656 -13.87 58.15 -0.24
C ARG A 656 -13.76 58.34 -1.74
N VAL A 657 -14.91 58.56 -2.39
CA VAL A 657 -14.97 59.03 -3.79
C VAL A 657 -14.60 60.52 -3.82
N VAL A 658 -13.69 60.90 -4.73
CA VAL A 658 -13.25 62.28 -4.95
C VAL A 658 -13.94 62.86 -6.19
N GLU A 659 -13.95 62.11 -7.29
CA GLU A 659 -14.50 62.50 -8.60
C GLU A 659 -15.07 61.26 -9.28
N SER A 660 -16.13 61.40 -10.08
CA SER A 660 -16.70 60.30 -10.87
C SER A 660 -17.22 60.80 -12.21
N THR A 661 -17.01 60.00 -13.25
CA THR A 661 -17.45 60.20 -14.64
C THR A 661 -18.05 58.90 -15.17
N ASP A 662 -18.67 58.90 -16.35
CA ASP A 662 -19.18 57.66 -16.95
C ASP A 662 -18.09 56.60 -17.23
N SER A 663 -16.83 57.05 -17.43
CA SER A 663 -15.68 56.24 -17.86
C SER A 663 -14.65 55.89 -16.77
N TYR A 664 -14.54 56.70 -15.72
CA TYR A 664 -13.58 56.51 -14.64
C TYR A 664 -14.09 57.17 -13.36
N THR A 665 -13.56 56.74 -12.22
CA THR A 665 -13.79 57.39 -10.92
C THR A 665 -12.46 57.45 -10.15
N ILE A 666 -12.30 58.50 -9.33
CA ILE A 666 -11.12 58.72 -8.49
C ILE A 666 -11.51 58.47 -7.02
N CYS A 667 -10.77 57.58 -6.37
CA CYS A 667 -10.85 57.25 -4.96
C CYS A 667 -9.65 57.83 -4.19
N GLU A 668 -9.87 58.15 -2.92
CA GLU A 668 -8.81 58.48 -1.97
C GLU A 668 -8.89 57.56 -0.76
N TYR A 669 -7.74 57.01 -0.36
CA TYR A 669 -7.59 56.06 0.75
C TYR A 669 -6.58 56.58 1.77
N ASN A 670 -6.86 56.35 3.05
CA ASN A 670 -6.02 56.79 4.18
C ASN A 670 -5.21 55.67 4.87
N HIS A 671 -5.08 54.52 4.20
CA HIS A 671 -4.43 53.30 4.68
C HIS A 671 -3.98 52.45 3.48
N THR A 672 -3.15 51.43 3.70
CA THR A 672 -2.61 50.55 2.66
C THR A 672 -3.19 49.15 2.72
N THR A 673 -3.94 48.76 1.69
CA THR A 673 -4.61 47.45 1.55
C THR A 673 -4.83 47.14 0.06
N ASN A 674 -5.33 45.95 -0.26
CA ASN A 674 -5.74 45.63 -1.63
C ASN A 674 -7.00 46.43 -2.01
N PHE A 675 -6.88 47.36 -2.96
CA PHE A 675 -7.93 48.32 -3.32
C PHE A 675 -8.76 47.87 -4.52
N ALA A 676 -10.05 48.23 -4.52
CA ALA A 676 -10.92 48.04 -5.67
C ALA A 676 -12.09 49.03 -5.70
N MET A 677 -12.68 49.22 -6.88
CA MET A 677 -13.91 49.97 -7.02
C MET A 677 -15.13 49.07 -7.18
N LEU A 678 -16.06 49.23 -6.24
CA LEU A 678 -17.38 48.63 -6.27
C LEU A 678 -18.38 49.64 -6.85
N MET A 679 -19.46 49.19 -7.48
CA MET A 679 -20.47 50.11 -8.01
C MET A 679 -21.92 49.60 -7.95
N SER A 680 -22.86 50.53 -7.81
CA SER A 680 -24.29 50.33 -7.55
C SER A 680 -25.10 50.12 -8.85
N PRO A 681 -26.31 49.49 -8.81
CA PRO A 681 -26.87 48.80 -9.96
C PRO A 681 -27.49 49.78 -10.96
N GLY A 682 -26.97 49.77 -12.18
CA GLY A 682 -27.49 50.57 -13.29
C GLY A 682 -28.93 50.21 -13.67
N ARG A 683 -29.79 51.21 -13.88
CA ARG A 683 -31.08 51.01 -14.55
C ARG A 683 -30.86 50.90 -16.05
N THR A 684 -31.29 49.81 -16.66
CA THR A 684 -31.25 49.63 -18.11
C THR A 684 -32.20 50.61 -18.83
N PRO A 685 -31.75 51.38 -19.83
CA PRO A 685 -32.62 52.21 -20.65
C PRO A 685 -33.46 51.35 -21.61
N SER A 686 -34.76 51.60 -21.70
CA SER A 686 -35.74 50.67 -22.25
C SER A 686 -36.07 50.87 -23.74
N ILE A 687 -35.32 50.21 -24.63
CA ILE A 687 -35.75 49.92 -26.00
C ILE A 687 -35.62 48.40 -26.27
N HIS A 688 -36.47 47.86 -27.14
CA HIS A 688 -36.55 46.45 -27.63
C HIS A 688 -37.19 45.35 -26.76
N HIS A 689 -37.42 45.50 -25.45
CA HIS A 689 -37.90 44.36 -24.63
C HIS A 689 -39.31 43.81 -24.93
N PHE A 690 -40.24 44.60 -25.48
CA PHE A 690 -41.67 44.25 -25.52
C PHE A 690 -42.05 43.00 -26.36
N PRO A 691 -41.49 42.77 -27.57
CA PRO A 691 -41.80 41.55 -28.33
C PRO A 691 -41.16 40.31 -27.70
N LEU A 692 -39.93 40.45 -27.19
CA LEU A 692 -39.14 39.32 -26.72
C LEU A 692 -39.62 38.83 -25.35
N SER A 693 -39.97 39.71 -24.40
CA SER A 693 -40.46 39.26 -23.08
C SER A 693 -41.81 38.55 -23.18
N LEU A 694 -42.65 38.87 -24.16
CA LEU A 694 -43.90 38.15 -24.42
C LEU A 694 -43.63 36.73 -24.95
N ILE A 695 -42.71 36.58 -25.91
CA ILE A 695 -42.28 35.28 -26.43
C ILE A 695 -41.61 34.45 -25.32
N SER A 696 -40.72 35.06 -24.51
CA SER A 696 -40.07 34.41 -23.39
C SER A 696 -41.03 34.06 -22.26
N ALA A 697 -42.03 34.88 -21.94
CA ALA A 697 -43.03 34.55 -20.92
C ALA A 697 -43.92 33.38 -21.34
N ILE A 698 -44.33 33.32 -22.61
CA ILE A 698 -45.07 32.18 -23.17
C ILE A 698 -44.16 30.94 -23.22
N GLY A 699 -42.92 31.08 -23.68
CA GLY A 699 -41.94 30.00 -23.77
C GLY A 699 -41.57 29.41 -22.40
N CYS A 700 -41.32 30.26 -21.39
CA CYS A 700 -41.10 29.84 -20.01
C CYS A 700 -42.37 29.29 -19.37
N GLY A 701 -43.55 29.84 -19.65
CA GLY A 701 -44.83 29.30 -19.17
C GLY A 701 -45.09 27.88 -19.69
N ILE A 702 -44.87 27.67 -20.99
CA ILE A 702 -44.93 26.33 -21.62
C ILE A 702 -43.83 25.43 -21.07
N SER A 703 -42.60 25.92 -20.92
CA SER A 703 -41.48 25.11 -20.40
C SER A 703 -41.69 24.70 -18.94
N ILE A 704 -42.18 25.59 -18.08
CA ILE A 704 -42.51 25.30 -16.68
C ILE A 704 -43.71 24.34 -16.61
N LEU A 705 -44.74 24.53 -17.46
CA LEU A 705 -45.85 23.59 -17.55
C LEU A 705 -45.38 22.20 -18.02
N CYS A 706 -44.53 22.13 -19.04
CA CYS A 706 -43.93 20.89 -19.51
C CYS A 706 -42.98 20.26 -18.49
N LEU A 707 -42.23 21.03 -17.70
CA LEU A 707 -41.39 20.54 -16.62
C LEU A 707 -42.21 20.04 -15.43
N LEU A 708 -43.28 20.74 -15.03
CA LEU A 708 -44.21 20.28 -14.00
C LEU A 708 -44.96 19.02 -14.46
N ILE A 709 -45.38 18.95 -15.72
CA ILE A 709 -45.93 17.74 -16.34
C ILE A 709 -44.85 16.64 -16.38
N THR A 710 -43.59 16.96 -16.69
CA THR A 710 -42.49 15.97 -16.70
C THR A 710 -42.14 15.49 -15.29
N ILE A 711 -42.27 16.30 -14.25
CA ILE A 711 -42.07 15.92 -12.84
C ILE A 711 -43.28 15.12 -12.32
N LEU A 712 -44.50 15.44 -12.77
CA LEU A 712 -45.70 14.64 -12.48
C LEU A 712 -45.63 13.28 -13.19
N ILE A 713 -45.25 13.28 -14.46
CA ILE A 713 -44.98 12.07 -15.25
C ILE A 713 -43.83 11.29 -14.63
N TYR A 714 -42.74 11.93 -14.18
CA TYR A 714 -41.64 11.23 -13.53
C TYR A 714 -42.08 10.65 -12.19
N SER A 715 -42.80 11.36 -11.33
CA SER A 715 -43.25 10.81 -10.03
C SER A 715 -44.31 9.71 -10.16
N VAL A 716 -45.22 9.80 -11.14
CA VAL A 716 -46.25 8.77 -11.41
C VAL A 716 -45.68 7.59 -12.20
N LEU A 717 -44.95 7.86 -13.29
CA LEU A 717 -44.32 6.81 -14.09
C LEU A 717 -43.09 6.21 -13.40
N TRP A 718 -42.36 6.87 -12.49
CA TRP A 718 -41.25 6.21 -11.78
C TRP A 718 -41.75 4.97 -11.05
N ARG A 719 -42.95 5.02 -10.46
CA ARG A 719 -43.57 3.83 -9.87
C ARG A 719 -43.87 2.76 -10.93
N GLY A 720 -44.43 3.14 -12.08
CA GLY A 720 -44.71 2.23 -13.19
C GLY A 720 -43.47 1.64 -13.86
N VAL A 721 -42.41 2.44 -14.03
CA VAL A 721 -41.10 2.10 -14.59
C VAL A 721 -40.32 1.24 -13.62
N CYS A 722 -40.32 1.55 -12.32
CA CYS A 722 -39.70 0.72 -11.29
C CYS A 722 -40.39 -0.65 -11.18
N THR A 723 -41.72 -0.71 -11.27
CA THR A 723 -42.48 -1.96 -11.40
C THR A 723 -42.17 -2.69 -12.72
N ALA A 724 -42.09 -1.99 -13.86
CA ALA A 724 -41.76 -2.60 -15.14
C ALA A 724 -40.32 -3.14 -15.17
N ILE A 725 -39.36 -2.43 -14.57
CA ILE A 725 -37.98 -2.88 -14.34
C ILE A 725 -37.97 -4.12 -13.45
N ALA A 726 -38.69 -4.12 -12.33
CA ALA A 726 -38.77 -5.29 -11.45
C ALA A 726 -39.36 -6.53 -12.16
N VAL A 727 -40.42 -6.35 -12.98
CA VAL A 727 -41.01 -7.41 -13.82
C VAL A 727 -40.04 -7.89 -14.90
N ALA A 728 -39.38 -6.95 -15.60
CA ALA A 728 -38.41 -7.27 -16.66
C ALA A 728 -37.18 -7.99 -16.10
N LEU A 729 -36.61 -7.54 -14.98
CA LEU A 729 -35.51 -8.22 -14.31
C LEU A 729 -35.93 -9.60 -13.82
N HIS A 730 -37.12 -9.77 -13.25
CA HIS A 730 -37.64 -11.09 -12.84
C HIS A 730 -37.68 -12.06 -14.03
N TYR A 731 -38.20 -11.60 -15.18
CA TYR A 731 -38.27 -12.38 -16.40
C TYR A 731 -36.88 -12.70 -16.97
N MET A 732 -36.00 -11.70 -17.07
CA MET A 732 -34.68 -11.84 -17.69
C MET A 732 -33.74 -12.72 -16.85
N PHE A 733 -33.78 -12.62 -15.51
CA PHE A 733 -33.01 -13.53 -14.66
C PHE A 733 -33.54 -14.97 -14.70
N LEU A 734 -34.85 -15.20 -14.60
CA LEU A 734 -35.41 -16.56 -14.74
C LEU A 734 -35.14 -17.15 -16.14
N THR A 735 -35.13 -16.33 -17.18
CA THR A 735 -34.73 -16.73 -18.55
C THR A 735 -33.24 -17.08 -18.62
N ALA A 736 -32.36 -16.30 -17.98
CA ALA A 736 -30.94 -16.63 -17.89
C ALA A 736 -30.70 -17.96 -17.15
N PHE A 737 -31.41 -18.24 -16.06
CA PHE A 737 -31.38 -19.55 -15.40
C PHE A 737 -31.88 -20.68 -16.31
N ALA A 738 -33.00 -20.48 -17.01
CA ALA A 738 -33.53 -21.47 -17.95
C ALA A 738 -32.57 -21.73 -19.14
N LEU A 739 -31.83 -20.72 -19.60
CA LEU A 739 -30.80 -20.85 -20.63
C LEU A 739 -29.54 -21.57 -20.11
N MET A 740 -29.08 -21.28 -18.89
CA MET A 740 -27.99 -22.04 -18.25
C MET A 740 -28.34 -23.53 -18.11
N LEU A 741 -29.60 -23.84 -17.74
CA LEU A 741 -30.09 -25.22 -17.72
C LEU A 741 -30.13 -25.85 -19.11
N ALA A 742 -30.55 -25.09 -20.13
CA ALA A 742 -30.60 -25.58 -21.51
C ALA A 742 -29.21 -25.93 -22.05
N GLU A 743 -28.21 -25.07 -21.86
CA GLU A 743 -26.83 -25.36 -22.25
C GLU A 743 -26.24 -26.53 -21.46
N GLY A 744 -26.54 -26.62 -20.15
CA GLY A 744 -26.17 -27.78 -19.34
C GLY A 744 -26.69 -29.11 -19.90
N ILE A 745 -27.98 -29.17 -20.25
CA ILE A 745 -28.62 -30.34 -20.87
C ILE A 745 -28.06 -30.61 -22.27
N GLN A 746 -27.80 -29.56 -23.07
CA GLN A 746 -27.26 -29.66 -24.42
C GLN A 746 -25.84 -30.25 -24.42
N ILE A 747 -24.96 -29.74 -23.56
CA ILE A 747 -23.59 -30.25 -23.36
C ILE A 747 -23.63 -31.69 -22.84
N LEU A 748 -24.47 -31.98 -21.83
CA LEU A 748 -24.60 -33.34 -21.30
C LEU A 748 -25.05 -34.33 -22.38
N ARG A 749 -26.05 -33.99 -23.20
CA ARG A 749 -26.51 -34.87 -24.28
C ARG A 749 -25.41 -35.12 -25.32
N MET A 750 -24.70 -34.06 -25.73
CA MET A 750 -23.62 -34.15 -26.71
C MET A 750 -22.46 -35.05 -26.24
N VAL A 751 -22.18 -35.06 -24.93
CA VAL A 751 -21.08 -35.84 -24.33
C VAL A 751 -21.51 -37.26 -23.94
N ALA A 752 -22.74 -37.46 -23.44
CA ALA A 752 -23.21 -38.74 -22.91
C ALA A 752 -23.95 -39.62 -23.95
N PHE A 753 -24.63 -39.03 -24.94
CA PHE A 753 -25.51 -39.74 -25.89
C PHE A 753 -25.03 -39.58 -27.34
N VAL A 754 -23.83 -40.10 -27.61
CA VAL A 754 -23.06 -39.95 -28.87
C VAL A 754 -23.84 -40.34 -30.16
N PHE A 755 -24.87 -41.18 -30.05
CA PHE A 755 -25.59 -41.76 -31.19
C PHE A 755 -26.84 -41.00 -31.66
N ASP A 756 -27.43 -40.11 -30.84
CA ASP A 756 -28.67 -39.40 -31.22
C ASP A 756 -28.44 -37.90 -31.42
N ARG A 757 -28.19 -37.53 -32.68
CA ARG A 757 -27.81 -36.18 -33.11
C ARG A 757 -28.98 -35.23 -33.40
N ARG A 758 -30.22 -35.57 -33.05
CA ARG A 758 -31.37 -34.66 -33.26
C ARG A 758 -31.22 -33.44 -32.32
N PRO A 759 -31.06 -32.21 -32.84
CA PRO A 759 -30.78 -31.04 -32.00
C PRO A 759 -32.05 -30.60 -31.28
N ILE A 760 -32.21 -31.01 -30.01
CA ILE A 760 -33.40 -30.69 -29.20
C ILE A 760 -33.54 -29.19 -28.86
N ALA A 761 -32.56 -28.36 -29.25
CA ALA A 761 -32.62 -26.90 -29.16
C ALA A 761 -33.92 -26.29 -29.73
N HIS A 762 -34.52 -26.88 -30.78
CA HIS A 762 -35.81 -26.40 -31.32
C HIS A 762 -37.02 -26.60 -30.39
N ILE A 763 -36.91 -27.44 -29.36
CA ILE A 763 -37.89 -27.62 -28.27
C ILE A 763 -37.43 -26.87 -27.02
N LEU A 764 -36.14 -26.96 -26.72
CA LEU A 764 -35.53 -26.47 -25.48
C LEU A 764 -35.38 -24.93 -25.46
N LEU A 765 -35.01 -24.30 -26.57
CA LEU A 765 -34.87 -22.85 -26.63
C LEU A 765 -36.22 -22.12 -26.47
N PRO A 766 -37.34 -22.53 -27.11
CA PRO A 766 -38.65 -21.95 -26.82
C PRO A 766 -39.09 -22.08 -25.36
N THR A 767 -38.84 -23.22 -24.69
CA THR A 767 -39.23 -23.39 -23.29
C THR A 767 -38.46 -22.47 -22.34
N CYS A 768 -37.23 -22.08 -22.67
CA CYS A 768 -36.46 -21.08 -21.91
C CYS A 768 -37.13 -19.70 -21.84
N TRP A 769 -37.91 -19.30 -22.85
CA TRP A 769 -38.62 -18.01 -22.84
C TRP A 769 -40.07 -18.14 -22.35
N ILE A 770 -40.72 -19.28 -22.66
CA ILE A 770 -42.13 -19.53 -22.32
C ILE A 770 -42.32 -19.83 -20.83
N VAL A 771 -41.47 -20.65 -20.21
CA VAL A 771 -41.66 -21.07 -18.81
C VAL A 771 -41.45 -19.90 -17.84
N PRO A 772 -40.36 -19.10 -17.91
CA PRO A 772 -40.24 -17.85 -17.16
C PRO A 772 -41.36 -16.87 -17.43
N GLY A 773 -41.82 -16.75 -18.69
CA GLY A 773 -42.92 -15.85 -19.05
C GLY A 773 -44.24 -16.24 -18.39
N GLY A 774 -44.52 -17.54 -18.33
CA GLY A 774 -45.64 -18.10 -17.59
C GLY A 774 -45.55 -17.84 -16.09
N ILE A 775 -44.39 -18.08 -15.47
CA ILE A 775 -44.18 -17.83 -14.03
C ILE A 775 -44.39 -16.35 -13.70
N VAL A 776 -43.68 -15.45 -14.37
CA VAL A 776 -43.75 -14.00 -14.13
C VAL A 776 -45.15 -13.47 -14.43
N GLY A 777 -45.79 -13.93 -15.51
CA GLY A 777 -47.16 -13.56 -15.88
C GLY A 777 -48.20 -13.98 -14.84
N ILE A 778 -48.17 -15.24 -14.39
CA ILE A 778 -49.05 -15.74 -13.33
C ILE A 778 -48.82 -14.95 -12.03
N CYS A 779 -47.58 -14.74 -11.62
CA CYS A 779 -47.25 -13.94 -10.44
C CYS A 779 -47.73 -12.49 -10.55
N ALA A 780 -47.54 -11.83 -11.70
CA ALA A 780 -48.00 -10.45 -11.94
C ALA A 780 -49.53 -10.32 -11.89
N ILE A 781 -50.27 -11.29 -12.47
CA ILE A 781 -51.73 -11.34 -12.46
C ILE A 781 -52.26 -11.58 -11.04
N LEU A 782 -51.76 -12.61 -10.34
CA LEU A 782 -52.25 -12.97 -9.00
C LEU A 782 -51.96 -11.88 -7.95
N THR A 783 -50.78 -11.26 -8.00
CA THR A 783 -50.42 -10.16 -7.07
C THR A 783 -51.02 -8.81 -7.45
N LYS A 784 -51.60 -8.67 -8.66
CA LYS A 784 -51.97 -7.38 -9.26
C LYS A 784 -50.80 -6.38 -9.22
N LEU A 785 -49.62 -6.85 -9.61
CA LEU A 785 -48.32 -6.15 -9.57
C LEU A 785 -47.81 -5.73 -8.16
N LYS A 786 -48.52 -6.05 -7.07
CA LYS A 786 -48.04 -5.71 -5.71
C LYS A 786 -46.82 -6.57 -5.34
N GLY A 787 -45.75 -5.92 -4.91
CA GLY A 787 -44.47 -6.57 -4.58
C GLY A 787 -43.41 -6.47 -5.68
N TYR A 788 -43.74 -5.92 -6.86
CA TYR A 788 -42.77 -5.59 -7.91
C TYR A 788 -42.27 -4.14 -7.76
N GLY A 789 -41.13 -3.97 -7.10
CA GLY A 789 -40.51 -2.67 -6.81
C GLY A 789 -41.02 -2.01 -5.54
N ASN A 790 -40.15 -1.21 -4.92
CA ASN A 790 -40.45 -0.32 -3.78
C ASN A 790 -39.82 1.07 -4.00
N GLN A 791 -40.09 2.04 -3.13
CA GLN A 791 -39.58 3.41 -3.26
C GLN A 791 -38.05 3.52 -3.20
N GLN A 792 -37.36 2.54 -2.59
CA GLN A 792 -35.90 2.51 -2.43
C GLN A 792 -35.19 1.65 -3.48
N PHE A 793 -35.85 0.64 -4.07
CA PHE A 793 -35.22 -0.30 -5.02
C PHE A 793 -36.23 -0.95 -5.98
N CYS A 794 -35.83 -1.15 -7.23
CA CYS A 794 -36.69 -1.69 -8.30
C CYS A 794 -36.53 -3.21 -8.47
N TRP A 795 -36.76 -3.95 -7.39
CA TRP A 795 -36.68 -5.41 -7.33
C TRP A 795 -37.88 -5.99 -6.55
N LEU A 796 -38.00 -7.32 -6.49
CA LEU A 796 -39.08 -8.01 -5.76
C LEU A 796 -38.98 -7.71 -4.25
N THR A 797 -40.10 -7.37 -3.60
CA THR A 797 -40.11 -7.12 -2.15
C THR A 797 -40.17 -8.43 -1.36
N ILE A 798 -39.35 -8.51 -0.30
CA ILE A 798 -39.28 -9.67 0.59
C ILE A 798 -40.60 -9.84 1.37
N GLU A 799 -41.16 -8.72 1.86
CA GLU A 799 -42.41 -8.64 2.63
C GLU A 799 -43.61 -9.36 2.00
N SER A 800 -43.66 -9.42 0.66
CA SER A 800 -44.82 -9.94 -0.08
C SER A 800 -44.79 -11.45 -0.31
N ASN A 801 -43.76 -12.16 0.19
CA ASN A 801 -43.39 -13.55 -0.16
C ASN A 801 -43.12 -13.80 -1.67
N LEU A 802 -43.33 -12.81 -2.54
CA LEU A 802 -43.16 -12.90 -3.99
C LEU A 802 -41.72 -13.26 -4.39
N ILE A 803 -40.73 -12.89 -3.58
CA ILE A 803 -39.32 -13.22 -3.78
C ILE A 803 -39.07 -14.74 -3.95
N TRP A 804 -39.91 -15.60 -3.34
CA TRP A 804 -39.81 -17.06 -3.50
C TRP A 804 -40.15 -17.56 -4.91
N ALA A 805 -40.92 -16.79 -5.70
CA ALA A 805 -41.18 -17.09 -7.11
C ALA A 805 -39.92 -16.95 -7.98
N PHE A 806 -38.92 -16.20 -7.52
CA PHE A 806 -37.58 -16.15 -8.12
C PHE A 806 -36.65 -17.19 -7.48
N ILE A 807 -36.51 -17.16 -6.15
CA ILE A 807 -35.52 -17.98 -5.41
C ILE A 807 -35.75 -19.48 -5.61
N GLY A 808 -37.00 -19.96 -5.55
CA GLY A 808 -37.32 -21.39 -5.68
C GLY A 808 -36.88 -21.98 -7.03
N PRO A 809 -37.32 -21.42 -8.17
CA PRO A 809 -36.87 -21.86 -9.50
C PRO A 809 -35.36 -21.68 -9.73
N ALA A 810 -34.75 -20.58 -9.26
CA ALA A 810 -33.31 -20.36 -9.40
C ALA A 810 -32.49 -21.42 -8.65
N LEU A 811 -32.84 -21.72 -7.39
CA LEU A 811 -32.19 -22.77 -6.59
C LEU A 811 -32.32 -24.15 -7.24
N LEU A 812 -33.52 -24.49 -7.74
CA LEU A 812 -33.76 -25.76 -8.44
C LEU A 812 -32.87 -25.90 -9.68
N VAL A 813 -32.72 -24.83 -10.48
CA VAL A 813 -31.81 -24.80 -11.63
C VAL A 813 -30.36 -24.98 -11.21
N ILE A 814 -29.90 -24.28 -10.16
CA ILE A 814 -28.51 -24.39 -9.66
C ILE A 814 -28.20 -25.83 -9.22
N VAL A 815 -29.09 -26.48 -8.47
CA VAL A 815 -28.91 -27.88 -8.03
C VAL A 815 -28.86 -28.84 -9.23
N ILE A 816 -29.75 -28.68 -10.21
CA ILE A 816 -29.75 -29.54 -11.41
C ILE A 816 -28.46 -29.31 -12.24
N ASN A 817 -28.04 -28.07 -12.44
CA ASN A 817 -26.82 -27.76 -13.19
C ASN A 817 -25.55 -28.25 -12.48
N PHE A 818 -25.50 -28.18 -11.15
CA PHE A 818 -24.40 -28.77 -10.38
C PHE A 818 -24.36 -30.31 -10.53
N ALA A 819 -25.50 -30.99 -10.46
CA ALA A 819 -25.58 -32.42 -10.72
C ALA A 819 -25.14 -32.79 -12.15
N ILE A 820 -25.58 -32.02 -13.15
CA ILE A 820 -25.13 -32.18 -14.55
C ILE A 820 -23.61 -31.97 -14.66
N PHE A 821 -23.05 -30.94 -14.03
CA PHE A 821 -21.62 -30.65 -14.04
C PHE A 821 -20.78 -31.80 -13.47
N ILE A 822 -21.21 -32.41 -12.34
CA ILE A 822 -20.53 -33.59 -11.77
C ILE A 822 -20.59 -34.79 -12.72
N VAL A 823 -21.75 -35.07 -13.34
CA VAL A 823 -21.87 -36.14 -14.36
C VAL A 823 -21.01 -35.85 -15.60
N MET A 824 -20.93 -34.59 -16.02
CA MET A 824 -20.12 -34.14 -17.15
C MET A 824 -18.62 -34.33 -16.87
N LEU A 825 -18.12 -33.90 -15.70
CA LEU A 825 -16.74 -34.15 -15.26
C LEU A 825 -16.41 -35.65 -15.19
N TYR A 826 -17.32 -36.48 -14.68
CA TYR A 826 -17.17 -37.93 -14.66
C TYR A 826 -17.09 -38.51 -16.09
N LYS A 827 -17.95 -38.06 -17.01
CA LYS A 827 -17.93 -38.50 -18.41
C LYS A 827 -16.69 -38.01 -19.18
N LEU A 828 -16.20 -36.79 -18.95
CA LEU A 828 -14.92 -36.33 -19.47
C LEU A 828 -13.74 -37.21 -19.02
N ARG A 829 -13.71 -37.60 -17.75
CA ARG A 829 -12.65 -38.48 -17.20
C ARG A 829 -12.69 -39.89 -17.80
N THR A 830 -13.86 -40.41 -18.17
CA THR A 830 -14.03 -41.73 -18.81
C THR A 830 -13.81 -41.72 -20.33
N LEU A 831 -13.77 -40.54 -20.97
CA LEU A 831 -13.41 -40.41 -22.39
C LEU A 831 -11.88 -40.46 -22.55
N GLY A 832 -11.34 -41.66 -22.83
CA GLY A 832 -9.92 -42.04 -22.84
C GLY A 832 -8.95 -41.31 -23.79
N LYS A 833 -9.26 -40.10 -24.28
CA LYS A 833 -8.33 -39.25 -25.06
C LYS A 833 -7.10 -38.80 -24.28
N PHE A 834 -7.09 -38.94 -22.95
CA PHE A 834 -6.00 -38.45 -22.11
C PHE A 834 -4.81 -39.42 -21.97
N GLU A 835 -4.93 -40.72 -22.22
CA GLU A 835 -3.83 -41.69 -21.91
C GLU A 835 -2.48 -41.27 -22.52
N LYS A 836 -2.46 -40.85 -23.78
CA LYS A 836 -1.24 -40.58 -24.57
C LYS A 836 -0.69 -39.14 -24.46
N LYS A 837 -1.03 -38.39 -23.41
CA LYS A 837 -0.53 -37.02 -23.18
C LYS A 837 0.21 -36.84 -21.85
N THR A 838 1.15 -35.92 -21.80
CA THR A 838 1.90 -35.58 -20.57
C THR A 838 1.01 -34.89 -19.54
N LEU A 839 1.41 -34.87 -18.27
CA LEU A 839 0.61 -34.28 -17.19
C LEU A 839 0.30 -32.80 -17.43
N ALA A 840 1.29 -32.03 -17.91
CA ALA A 840 1.11 -30.63 -18.27
C ALA A 840 0.12 -30.43 -19.43
N GLU A 841 0.09 -31.31 -20.44
CA GLU A 841 -0.92 -31.23 -21.51
C GLU A 841 -2.30 -31.69 -21.04
N LYS A 842 -2.39 -32.71 -20.18
CA LYS A 842 -3.64 -33.17 -19.53
C LYS A 842 -4.29 -32.01 -18.77
N PHE A 843 -3.52 -31.34 -17.91
CA PHE A 843 -3.97 -30.15 -17.21
C PHE A 843 -4.25 -28.98 -18.15
N LYS A 844 -3.37 -28.64 -19.11
CA LYS A 844 -3.57 -27.47 -19.99
C LYS A 844 -4.82 -27.55 -20.87
N VAL A 845 -5.23 -28.75 -21.29
CA VAL A 845 -6.50 -28.95 -22.01
C VAL A 845 -7.68 -29.00 -21.02
N GLY A 846 -7.58 -29.83 -19.97
CA GLY A 846 -8.68 -30.00 -19.00
C GLY A 846 -9.01 -28.72 -18.21
N PHE A 847 -8.01 -27.97 -17.79
CA PHE A 847 -8.16 -26.70 -17.05
C PHE A 847 -8.84 -25.63 -17.90
N ARG A 848 -8.44 -25.47 -19.17
CA ARG A 848 -9.14 -24.56 -20.10
C ARG A 848 -10.62 -24.92 -20.20
N ASP A 849 -10.91 -26.19 -20.45
CA ASP A 849 -12.28 -26.65 -20.68
C ASP A 849 -13.11 -26.56 -19.38
N ILE A 850 -12.51 -26.76 -18.20
CA ILE A 850 -13.14 -26.55 -16.89
C ILE A 850 -13.38 -25.05 -16.60
N CYS A 851 -12.42 -24.16 -16.87
CA CYS A 851 -12.59 -22.71 -16.68
C CYS A 851 -13.66 -22.12 -17.61
N ILE A 852 -13.92 -22.76 -18.76
CA ILE A 852 -15.06 -22.43 -19.63
C ILE A 852 -16.38 -22.88 -19.01
N LEU A 853 -16.45 -24.11 -18.48
CA LEU A 853 -17.65 -24.63 -17.85
C LEU A 853 -18.00 -23.92 -16.52
N PHE A 854 -17.01 -23.48 -15.75
CA PHE A 854 -17.21 -23.00 -14.37
C PHE A 854 -18.21 -21.81 -14.25
N PRO A 855 -18.16 -20.76 -15.09
CA PRO A 855 -19.20 -19.73 -15.11
C PRO A 855 -20.49 -20.19 -15.81
N LEU A 856 -20.38 -20.98 -16.89
CA LEU A 856 -21.53 -21.43 -17.70
C LEU A 856 -22.50 -22.35 -16.95
N PHE A 857 -22.02 -23.10 -15.96
CA PHE A 857 -22.83 -23.99 -15.13
C PHE A 857 -23.36 -23.32 -13.84
N GLY A 858 -23.17 -22.01 -13.69
CA GLY A 858 -23.80 -21.22 -12.63
C GLY A 858 -23.19 -21.35 -11.23
N VAL A 859 -21.95 -21.85 -11.09
CA VAL A 859 -21.27 -21.95 -9.79
C VAL A 859 -21.07 -20.57 -9.14
N THR A 860 -20.94 -19.53 -9.96
CA THR A 860 -20.94 -18.11 -9.54
C THR A 860 -22.19 -17.71 -8.74
N TRP A 861 -23.36 -18.28 -9.07
CA TRP A 861 -24.61 -18.00 -8.38
C TRP A 861 -24.75 -18.72 -7.03
N VAL A 862 -23.90 -19.70 -6.73
CA VAL A 862 -23.79 -20.27 -5.37
C VAL A 862 -23.21 -19.23 -4.41
N LEU A 863 -22.22 -18.44 -4.85
CA LEU A 863 -21.71 -17.30 -4.09
C LEU A 863 -22.81 -16.22 -3.92
N GLY A 864 -23.61 -16.02 -4.96
CA GLY A 864 -24.80 -15.16 -4.96
C GLY A 864 -25.92 -15.59 -4.00
N ALA A 865 -25.91 -16.84 -3.51
CA ALA A 865 -26.81 -17.29 -2.45
C ALA A 865 -26.26 -16.97 -1.06
N PHE A 866 -24.94 -17.05 -0.86
CA PHE A 866 -24.29 -16.63 0.40
C PHE A 866 -24.25 -15.11 0.58
N SER A 867 -24.24 -14.34 -0.51
CA SER A 867 -24.32 -12.87 -0.48
C SER A 867 -25.66 -12.32 0.01
N LEU A 868 -26.67 -13.17 0.23
CA LEU A 868 -27.96 -12.81 0.83
C LEU A 868 -27.93 -12.72 2.37
N ASN A 869 -26.79 -13.02 3.00
CA ASN A 869 -26.57 -12.75 4.42
C ASN A 869 -25.70 -11.49 4.59
N ASP A 870 -26.22 -10.49 5.31
CA ASP A 870 -25.53 -9.21 5.53
C ASP A 870 -24.29 -9.36 6.44
N ASP A 871 -24.24 -10.39 7.31
CA ASP A 871 -23.03 -10.73 8.07
C ASP A 871 -21.87 -11.20 7.18
N LEU A 872 -22.14 -11.54 5.91
CA LEU A 872 -21.21 -12.20 4.98
C LEU A 872 -20.82 -11.30 3.80
N VAL A 873 -20.55 -10.02 4.06
CA VAL A 873 -20.13 -8.99 3.07
C VAL A 873 -19.01 -9.46 2.12
N VAL A 874 -18.08 -10.30 2.59
CA VAL A 874 -17.04 -10.92 1.74
C VAL A 874 -17.65 -11.66 0.53
N PHE A 875 -18.75 -12.38 0.72
CA PHE A 875 -19.45 -13.10 -0.35
C PHE A 875 -20.19 -12.15 -1.30
N GLN A 876 -20.64 -10.98 -0.83
CA GLN A 876 -21.20 -9.92 -1.69
C GLN A 876 -20.13 -9.40 -2.67
N TYR A 877 -18.92 -9.09 -2.18
CA TYR A 877 -17.79 -8.68 -3.04
C TYR A 877 -17.37 -9.79 -4.01
N LEU A 878 -17.22 -11.03 -3.53
CA LEU A 878 -16.86 -12.17 -4.40
C LEU A 878 -17.91 -12.40 -5.50
N PHE A 879 -19.21 -12.37 -5.17
CA PHE A 879 -20.29 -12.49 -6.14
C PHE A 879 -20.23 -11.36 -7.18
N ALA A 880 -20.05 -10.10 -6.76
CA ALA A 880 -19.95 -8.96 -7.66
C ALA A 880 -18.76 -9.09 -8.65
N ILE A 881 -17.58 -9.52 -8.16
CA ILE A 881 -16.39 -9.73 -9.00
C ILE A 881 -16.63 -10.86 -10.00
N PHE A 882 -17.06 -12.05 -9.55
CA PHE A 882 -17.23 -13.20 -10.44
C PHE A 882 -18.37 -13.02 -11.45
N ASN A 883 -19.47 -12.36 -11.06
CA ASN A 883 -20.58 -12.03 -11.98
C ASN A 883 -20.14 -11.00 -13.04
N SER A 884 -19.37 -9.97 -12.65
CA SER A 884 -18.83 -8.98 -13.61
C SER A 884 -17.86 -9.60 -14.62
N LEU A 885 -17.04 -10.55 -14.18
CA LEU A 885 -16.11 -11.28 -15.05
C LEU A 885 -16.78 -12.36 -15.92
N GLN A 886 -18.01 -12.80 -15.60
CA GLN A 886 -18.69 -13.88 -16.32
C GLN A 886 -18.89 -13.55 -17.81
N GLY A 887 -19.28 -12.33 -18.15
CA GLY A 887 -19.40 -11.88 -19.55
C GLY A 887 -18.05 -11.81 -20.28
N LEU A 888 -17.00 -11.35 -19.59
CA LEU A 888 -15.64 -11.29 -20.13
C LEU A 888 -15.10 -12.70 -20.43
N PHE A 889 -15.29 -13.67 -19.53
CA PHE A 889 -14.87 -15.05 -19.74
C PHE A 889 -15.60 -15.71 -20.92
N ILE A 890 -16.91 -15.52 -21.05
CA ILE A 890 -17.66 -16.02 -22.22
C ILE A 890 -17.09 -15.45 -23.53
N CYS A 891 -16.81 -14.14 -23.57
CA CYS A 891 -16.21 -13.50 -24.73
C CYS A 891 -14.79 -14.03 -25.04
N VAL A 892 -13.88 -14.01 -24.06
CA VAL A 892 -12.49 -14.44 -24.21
C VAL A 892 -12.41 -15.91 -24.65
N PHE A 893 -13.12 -16.81 -23.98
CA PHE A 893 -12.99 -18.23 -24.28
C PHE A 893 -13.77 -18.67 -25.52
N GLN A 894 -15.02 -18.21 -25.69
CA GLN A 894 -15.88 -18.69 -26.78
C GLN A 894 -15.66 -17.94 -28.11
N CYS A 895 -15.26 -16.66 -28.07
CA CYS A 895 -15.05 -15.87 -29.29
C CYS A 895 -13.57 -15.80 -29.70
N PHE A 896 -12.63 -15.63 -28.77
CA PHE A 896 -11.20 -15.47 -29.10
C PHE A 896 -10.38 -16.76 -29.04
N LEU A 897 -10.73 -17.73 -28.17
CA LEU A 897 -9.95 -18.95 -27.96
C LEU A 897 -10.54 -20.22 -28.61
N ASP A 898 -11.74 -20.16 -29.19
CA ASP A 898 -12.31 -21.28 -29.96
C ASP A 898 -11.47 -21.56 -31.24
N PRO A 899 -10.91 -22.79 -31.41
CA PRO A 899 -10.10 -23.14 -32.59
C PRO A 899 -10.86 -23.08 -33.93
N LEU A 900 -12.19 -23.19 -33.93
CA LEU A 900 -13.04 -23.10 -35.12
C LEU A 900 -13.22 -21.65 -35.54
N VAL A 901 -13.54 -20.75 -34.58
CA VAL A 901 -13.64 -19.30 -34.83
C VAL A 901 -12.30 -18.76 -35.30
N ARG A 902 -11.20 -19.15 -34.63
CA ARG A 902 -9.85 -18.72 -35.04
C ARG A 902 -9.47 -19.21 -36.44
N LYS A 903 -9.78 -20.46 -36.81
CA LYS A 903 -9.59 -20.97 -38.18
C LYS A 903 -10.47 -20.26 -39.21
N GLY A 904 -11.71 -19.92 -38.87
CA GLY A 904 -12.60 -19.13 -39.71
C GLY A 904 -12.03 -17.72 -39.98
N TYR A 905 -11.52 -17.06 -38.94
CA TYR A 905 -10.86 -15.77 -39.04
C TYR A 905 -9.53 -15.84 -39.81
N GLU A 906 -8.70 -16.86 -39.57
CA GLU A 906 -7.48 -17.14 -40.35
C GLU A 906 -7.82 -17.36 -41.85
N HIS A 907 -8.92 -18.05 -42.17
CA HIS A 907 -9.40 -18.26 -43.55
C HIS A 907 -9.97 -16.98 -44.20
N TYR A 908 -10.68 -16.14 -43.44
CA TYR A 908 -11.12 -14.82 -43.89
C TYR A 908 -9.94 -13.87 -44.14
N ARG A 909 -8.99 -13.81 -43.21
CA ARG A 909 -7.76 -13.00 -43.29
C ARG A 909 -6.89 -13.41 -44.48
N SER A 910 -6.71 -14.71 -44.71
CA SER A 910 -5.96 -15.22 -45.87
C SER A 910 -6.68 -14.96 -47.20
N ARG A 911 -8.02 -15.06 -47.26
CA ARG A 911 -8.80 -14.59 -48.43
C ARG A 911 -8.65 -13.09 -48.69
N ARG A 912 -8.60 -12.25 -47.64
CA ARG A 912 -8.41 -10.79 -47.76
C ARG A 912 -6.99 -10.44 -48.22
N LEU A 913 -5.97 -11.15 -47.73
CA LEU A 913 -4.59 -11.05 -48.22
C LEU A 913 -4.46 -11.52 -49.68
N ALA A 914 -5.09 -12.64 -50.05
CA ALA A 914 -5.12 -13.12 -51.43
C ALA A 914 -5.78 -12.11 -52.39
N LYS A 915 -6.85 -11.42 -51.97
CA LYS A 915 -7.42 -10.29 -52.74
C LYS A 915 -6.44 -9.13 -52.90
N HIS A 916 -5.68 -8.75 -51.86
CA HIS A 916 -4.65 -7.71 -51.97
C HIS A 916 -3.49 -8.13 -52.88
N MET A 917 -3.06 -9.38 -52.83
CA MET A 917 -2.01 -9.91 -53.72
C MET A 917 -2.49 -10.01 -55.17
N ALA A 918 -3.75 -10.41 -55.41
CA ALA A 918 -4.34 -10.41 -56.75
C ALA A 918 -4.48 -8.99 -57.33
N PHE A 919 -4.87 -8.00 -56.49
CA PHE A 919 -4.91 -6.59 -56.89
C PHE A 919 -3.53 -6.06 -57.27
N LYS A 920 -2.48 -6.43 -56.52
CA LYS A 920 -1.09 -6.07 -56.87
C LYS A 920 -0.58 -6.79 -58.13
N SER A 921 -0.94 -8.06 -58.32
CA SER A 921 -0.62 -8.78 -59.57
C SER A 921 -1.31 -8.14 -60.79
N TYR A 922 -2.45 -7.47 -60.60
CA TYR A 922 -3.15 -6.73 -61.65
C TYR A 922 -2.53 -5.35 -61.93
N SER A 923 -1.95 -4.66 -60.94
CA SER A 923 -1.16 -3.45 -61.22
C SER A 923 0.12 -3.79 -61.99
N ASP A 924 0.87 -4.79 -61.51
CA ASP A 924 2.22 -5.09 -61.98
C ASP A 924 2.23 -5.72 -63.39
N SER A 925 1.07 -6.17 -63.89
CA SER A 925 0.88 -6.67 -65.26
C SER A 925 0.45 -5.61 -66.29
N THR A 926 0.32 -4.33 -65.90
CA THR A 926 -0.03 -3.22 -66.81
C THR A 926 1.16 -2.36 -67.26
N THR A 927 2.38 -2.63 -66.78
CA THR A 927 3.56 -1.76 -66.98
C THR A 927 4.67 -2.33 -67.89
N PHE A 928 4.54 -3.56 -68.37
CA PHE A 928 5.38 -4.18 -69.41
C PHE A 928 4.45 -5.01 -70.32
N ASP A 929 4.13 -4.65 -71.57
CA ASP A 929 5.08 -4.28 -72.63
C ASP A 929 4.38 -3.43 -73.72
N ASN A 930 5.14 -2.56 -74.39
CA ASN A 930 4.65 -1.80 -75.55
C ASN A 930 5.79 -1.46 -76.53
N LYS A 931 6.58 -2.46 -76.99
CA LYS A 931 7.57 -2.26 -78.05
C LYS A 931 7.83 -3.50 -78.94
N LYS A 932 7.63 -3.29 -80.26
CA LYS A 932 8.22 -3.98 -81.44
C LYS A 932 7.67 -5.35 -81.92
N ARG A 933 7.01 -5.24 -83.09
CA ARG A 933 7.30 -5.96 -84.37
C ARG A 933 6.96 -7.46 -84.58
N LYS A 934 6.08 -7.65 -85.59
CA LYS A 934 6.13 -8.59 -86.74
C LYS A 934 6.10 -10.13 -86.53
N ARG A 935 5.29 -10.76 -87.40
CA ARG A 935 5.28 -12.19 -87.82
C ARG A 935 6.70 -12.71 -88.16
N THR A 936 6.99 -13.99 -87.89
CA THR A 936 6.66 -15.18 -88.74
C THR A 936 6.74 -16.49 -87.92
N ASP A 937 6.26 -17.59 -88.53
CA ASP A 937 6.50 -19.01 -88.17
C ASP A 937 5.95 -19.50 -86.80
N GLY A 938 5.85 -20.80 -86.51
CA GLY A 938 5.99 -21.99 -87.37
C GLY A 938 6.39 -23.26 -86.60
N ASP A 939 5.52 -24.27 -86.63
CA ASP A 939 5.73 -25.72 -86.41
C ASP A 939 6.70 -26.29 -85.32
N ILE A 940 6.08 -26.95 -84.31
CA ILE A 940 6.30 -28.35 -83.87
C ILE A 940 7.64 -28.86 -83.25
N ARG A 941 7.49 -29.75 -82.23
CA ARG A 941 8.47 -30.71 -81.60
C ARG A 941 9.60 -30.11 -80.71
N SER A 942 10.23 -30.84 -79.79
CA SER A 942 10.05 -32.21 -79.20
C SER A 942 10.72 -32.26 -77.79
N GLN A 943 10.12 -32.81 -76.73
CA GLN A 943 9.95 -34.24 -76.32
C GLN A 943 11.25 -34.95 -75.82
N ARG A 944 11.13 -35.76 -74.74
CA ARG A 944 12.11 -36.76 -74.17
C ARG A 944 13.23 -36.18 -73.27
N LYS A 945 13.92 -36.90 -72.35
CA LYS A 945 13.88 -38.26 -71.70
C LYS A 945 14.82 -38.21 -70.45
N GLU A 946 14.99 -39.17 -69.50
CA GLU A 946 14.31 -40.37 -68.96
C GLU A 946 14.88 -40.57 -67.52
N ARG A 947 14.14 -40.64 -66.39
CA ARG A 947 13.30 -41.74 -65.83
C ARG A 947 14.07 -43.05 -65.49
N ARG A 948 14.03 -43.49 -64.22
CA ARG A 948 14.02 -44.89 -63.67
C ARG A 948 14.11 -44.79 -62.12
N ASN A 949 13.18 -45.33 -61.33
CA ASN A 949 12.91 -46.75 -60.95
C ASN A 949 13.97 -47.28 -59.94
N TYR A 950 13.62 -47.89 -58.79
CA TYR A 950 12.67 -49.01 -58.60
C TYR A 950 12.10 -49.13 -57.15
N ASN A 951 11.14 -50.07 -56.99
CA ASN A 951 10.38 -50.62 -55.83
C ASN A 951 11.06 -50.69 -54.41
N SER A 952 10.38 -50.93 -53.26
CA SER A 952 9.02 -51.49 -52.94
C SER A 952 8.49 -51.14 -51.52
N THR A 953 7.17 -51.31 -51.32
CA THR A 953 6.42 -51.57 -50.04
C THR A 953 6.40 -50.47 -48.94
N SER A 954 5.32 -50.28 -48.16
CA SER A 954 4.02 -50.99 -48.04
C SER A 954 2.81 -50.07 -47.75
N GLN A 955 1.61 -50.62 -47.96
CA GLN A 955 0.22 -50.15 -47.69
C GLN A 955 0.01 -49.18 -46.49
N GLY A 956 -0.96 -48.26 -46.47
CA GLY A 956 -1.88 -47.80 -47.53
C GLY A 956 -3.38 -47.81 -47.15
N LYS A 957 -4.07 -46.66 -47.37
CA LYS A 957 -5.52 -46.58 -47.71
C LYS A 957 -5.85 -45.18 -48.27
N SER A 958 -6.73 -45.12 -49.26
CA SER A 958 -7.07 -43.93 -50.04
C SER A 958 -8.27 -43.15 -49.48
N VAL A 959 -8.34 -41.87 -49.85
CA VAL A 959 -9.54 -41.03 -49.83
C VAL A 959 -10.02 -40.88 -51.27
N GLU A 960 -11.34 -40.89 -51.50
CA GLU A 960 -11.94 -40.71 -52.82
C GLU A 960 -13.11 -39.72 -52.74
N SER A 961 -13.43 -39.06 -53.86
CA SER A 961 -14.23 -37.84 -53.91
C SER A 961 -14.97 -37.66 -55.23
N ASN A 962 -16.23 -37.21 -55.20
CA ASN A 962 -17.01 -36.60 -56.29
C ASN A 962 -18.02 -35.60 -55.66
N LEU A 963 -18.37 -34.42 -56.20
CA LEU A 963 -18.99 -34.07 -57.52
C LEU A 963 -20.41 -34.65 -57.63
N GLU A 964 -21.49 -33.96 -58.06
CA GLU A 964 -21.73 -32.74 -58.89
C GLU A 964 -22.85 -31.83 -58.26
N TYR A 965 -23.55 -30.86 -58.91
CA TYR A 965 -23.21 -29.59 -59.61
C TYR A 965 -24.52 -28.75 -59.85
N PHE A 966 -24.45 -27.44 -60.20
CA PHE A 966 -25.59 -26.51 -60.57
C PHE A 966 -26.63 -26.15 -59.46
N ASP A 967 -27.45 -25.06 -59.48
CA ASP A 967 -27.59 -23.83 -60.31
C ASP A 967 -28.29 -22.66 -59.52
N SER A 968 -28.14 -21.40 -59.99
CA SER A 968 -28.89 -20.09 -59.81
C SER A 968 -29.76 -19.76 -58.55
N ARG A 969 -30.24 -18.52 -58.24
CA ARG A 969 -30.53 -17.27 -59.00
C ARG A 969 -30.86 -16.08 -58.03
N PHE A 970 -30.88 -14.83 -58.55
CA PHE A 970 -31.43 -13.58 -57.96
C PHE A 970 -30.79 -13.05 -56.64
N THR A 971 -30.58 -11.75 -56.45
CA THR A 971 -31.56 -10.63 -56.47
C THR A 971 -31.00 -9.31 -57.03
N ASN A 972 -31.87 -8.34 -57.33
CA ASN A 972 -31.51 -6.97 -57.74
C ASN A 972 -32.69 -6.01 -57.46
N SER A 973 -32.44 -4.68 -57.53
CA SER A 973 -33.37 -3.56 -57.28
C SER A 973 -33.75 -3.26 -55.82
N ALA A 974 -34.18 -2.03 -55.58
CA ALA A 974 -34.68 -1.47 -54.32
C ALA A 974 -35.89 -0.56 -54.62
N TYR A 975 -36.74 -0.27 -53.63
CA TYR A 975 -37.37 1.05 -53.40
C TYR A 975 -38.09 1.09 -52.03
N SER A 976 -38.66 2.25 -51.68
CA SER A 976 -39.30 2.60 -50.40
C SER A 976 -40.73 2.09 -50.22
N HIS A 977 -41.21 2.05 -48.96
CA HIS A 977 -42.41 2.81 -48.56
C HIS A 977 -42.53 3.00 -47.04
N ASP A 978 -43.25 4.06 -46.65
CA ASP A 978 -43.64 4.44 -45.29
C ASP A 978 -44.94 3.75 -44.80
N ASP A 979 -45.53 4.27 -43.72
CA ASP A 979 -46.87 4.01 -43.16
C ASP A 979 -47.15 2.63 -42.51
N TYR A 980 -46.93 2.51 -41.19
CA TYR A 980 -48.00 2.75 -40.18
C TYR A 980 -47.49 2.71 -38.72
#